data_AF-K0XMZ3-F1
#
_entry.id   AF-K0XMZ3-F1
#
_cell.length_a   1.000
_cell.length_b   1.000
_cell.length_c   1.000
_cell.angle_alpha   90.00
_cell.angle_beta   90.00
_cell.angle_gamma   90.00
#
_symmetry.space_group_name_H-M   'P 1'
#
loop_
_entity.id
_entity.type
_entity.pdbx_description
1 polymer ?
#
loop_
_entity_poly.entity_id
_entity_poly.type
_entity_poly.pdbx_seq_one_letter_code
_entity_poly.pdbx_strand_id
1 'polypeptide(L)'
;MKVNIFKCLTLSLLLCSIQLLYAGRIYDEFEDTYKITWIGNSKLISGTTDDWAQRAGDIYRLKIDDPSNYSFLVYELPENEIAHEIIVDYYSPTGLRPTLAVKNSAGEETKYVEGWDNGYPEITDKGHGLYRCTLKDNLIPEDATQVVIYLDAQSDIELLRNIVYYGDGYQAKNYNEKTNYYRVQKLLEKAESGNDITIGVIGGSMTAGANAEPMETNCYGARLKAWFESTFEIDVNFINIGIGSTNSYFGCIRAEEKLLRFNPDLIIIEYACNDQLEDIYLDSYESLIRKCWKNPGEPAVISLMLCTQAGISKIERQYPIAQHCQIPIVSYNDAIKDEIIKGEKTWLDYYQTSTLIGGDGIYPNTTAHQKIADLIATELLEGKKASNIDRMASLPAPLYSNILEDAFYLSETDITPVQTGVWTAGGSIWDFGTGKGWRSEIANSELQFKINGDVAAVTYWKRPANENFGTAQIWVDDNPAVVIDGSNGEHIDQIVLTDLGIGEHILHIKLLENKKFEIVCIAVSGERSYWNGRYYLENVANNLRLTISNNDITMNPNGTGFNVSHTDDGYIAFNENNSYLSVNAATGALELSSNLDTSSKFLYIDKGEKAAIRALANGKYLSQKDNIITASTSDIADNEYFLFKNEGDPTTINELRNNEIDCSVVSNQIIIKNAIGEQVNIFDLSGKLLYRQNISTNNENIYFNNGNYLIQIGDKTFKCNI
;
A
#
# COMPACT_ATOMS: atom_id res chain seq x y z
N MET A 1 -8.85 1.20 -19.59
CA MET A 1 -8.03 1.71 -18.48
C MET A 1 -8.69 2.89 -17.78
N LYS A 2 -9.09 2.71 -16.51
CA LYS A 2 -9.33 3.85 -15.63
C LYS A 2 -7.99 4.31 -15.09
N VAL A 3 -7.79 5.62 -15.12
CA VAL A 3 -6.59 6.21 -14.58
C VAL A 3 -6.94 7.00 -13.35
N ASN A 4 -6.45 6.53 -12.21
CA ASN A 4 -6.47 7.29 -10.97
C ASN A 4 -5.23 8.22 -10.99
N ILE A 5 -5.30 9.28 -11.83
CA ILE A 5 -4.28 10.33 -11.90
C ILE A 5 -4.52 11.36 -10.79
N PHE A 6 -3.45 11.64 -10.04
CA PHE A 6 -3.23 12.87 -9.30
C PHE A 6 -3.33 14.09 -10.21
N LYS A 7 -4.39 14.88 -10.05
CA LYS A 7 -4.47 16.24 -10.57
C LYS A 7 -4.76 17.21 -9.44
N CYS A 8 -3.71 17.85 -8.94
CA CYS A 8 -3.82 19.16 -8.29
C CYS A 8 -4.31 20.18 -9.33
N LEU A 9 -5.62 20.35 -9.48
CA LEU A 9 -6.25 21.61 -9.90
C LEU A 9 -7.78 21.51 -9.80
N THR A 10 -8.30 22.17 -8.75
CA THR A 10 -9.58 22.88 -8.63
C THR A 10 -10.88 22.19 -9.10
N LEU A 11 -11.77 22.08 -8.12
CA LEU A 11 -13.23 21.92 -8.20
C LEU A 11 -13.78 20.48 -8.27
N SER A 12 -13.80 19.82 -7.12
CA SER A 12 -14.69 18.69 -6.84
C SER A 12 -15.65 19.11 -5.71
N LEU A 13 -16.68 19.87 -6.07
CA LEU A 13 -17.87 20.03 -5.25
C LEU A 13 -18.77 18.81 -5.49
N LEU A 14 -19.24 18.25 -4.38
CA LEU A 14 -20.40 17.38 -4.23
C LEU A 14 -20.21 15.85 -4.41
N LEU A 15 -20.69 15.16 -3.36
CA LEU A 15 -21.08 13.74 -3.25
C LEU A 15 -19.96 12.73 -2.98
N CYS A 16 -19.52 12.65 -1.71
CA CYS A 16 -19.19 11.39 -1.05
C CYS A 16 -19.12 11.56 0.47
N SER A 17 -20.28 11.60 1.12
CA SER A 17 -20.55 10.89 2.37
C SER A 17 -22.00 11.16 2.73
N ILE A 18 -22.84 10.14 2.56
CA ILE A 18 -23.98 9.99 3.45
C ILE A 18 -23.33 9.76 4.82
N GLN A 19 -23.02 10.85 5.52
CA GLN A 19 -22.68 10.77 6.92
C GLN A 19 -23.92 10.17 7.59
N LEU A 20 -23.73 9.01 8.21
CA LEU A 20 -24.65 8.60 9.26
C LEU A 20 -24.70 9.77 10.25
N LEU A 21 -25.83 10.48 10.24
CA LEU A 21 -26.15 11.58 11.15
C LEU A 21 -26.10 11.00 12.57
N TYR A 22 -24.99 11.25 13.24
CA TYR A 22 -24.86 11.07 14.67
C TYR A 22 -24.48 12.41 15.27
N ALA A 23 -25.18 12.78 16.34
CA ALA A 23 -24.73 13.77 17.31
C ALA A 23 -23.22 13.69 17.55
N GLY A 24 -22.53 14.82 17.65
CA GLY A 24 -21.08 14.81 17.49
C GLY A 24 -20.33 16.06 17.94
N ARG A 25 -19.02 16.00 17.67
CA ARG A 25 -18.05 17.07 17.97
C ARG A 25 -17.37 17.50 16.67
N ILE A 26 -17.49 18.78 16.34
CA ILE A 26 -16.55 19.44 15.43
C ILE A 26 -15.33 19.82 16.27
N TYR A 27 -14.16 19.32 15.90
CA TYR A 27 -12.88 19.79 16.44
C TYR A 27 -12.05 20.32 15.27
N ASP A 28 -11.71 21.60 15.31
CA ASP A 28 -10.89 22.26 14.29
C ASP A 28 -9.86 23.18 14.94
N GLU A 29 -8.61 23.03 14.52
CA GLU A 29 -7.50 23.92 14.88
C GLU A 29 -7.20 24.91 13.75
N PHE A 30 -8.24 25.18 12.94
CA PHE A 30 -8.24 26.10 11.80
C PHE A 30 -7.40 25.62 10.61
N GLU A 31 -7.42 24.32 10.38
CA GLU A 31 -6.71 23.68 9.26
C GLU A 31 -7.63 22.90 8.33
N ASP A 32 -8.74 22.39 8.86
CA ASP A 32 -9.70 21.61 8.10
C ASP A 32 -10.66 22.55 7.38
N THR A 33 -10.22 23.06 6.23
CA THR A 33 -11.03 23.99 5.42
C THR A 33 -12.36 23.39 4.96
N TYR A 34 -12.58 22.07 5.09
CA TYR A 34 -13.90 21.47 4.84
C TYR A 34 -14.90 21.72 5.97
N LYS A 35 -14.44 21.98 7.19
CA LYS A 35 -15.29 22.40 8.31
C LYS A 35 -15.63 23.89 8.26
N ILE A 36 -14.84 24.67 7.52
CA ILE A 36 -15.00 26.11 7.33
C ILE A 36 -15.71 26.37 6.00
N THR A 37 -16.95 26.81 6.04
CA THR A 37 -17.73 27.05 4.81
C THR A 37 -17.44 28.40 4.17
N TRP A 38 -16.91 29.37 4.93
CA TRP A 38 -16.58 30.69 4.40
C TRP A 38 -15.50 31.42 5.20
N ILE A 39 -14.65 32.16 4.48
CA ILE A 39 -13.61 33.06 5.02
C ILE A 39 -13.73 34.42 4.32
N GLY A 40 -13.61 35.51 5.08
CA GLY A 40 -13.66 36.91 4.62
C GLY A 40 -12.71 37.33 3.51
N ASN A 41 -12.67 38.63 3.22
CA ASN A 41 -11.91 39.26 2.12
C ASN A 41 -10.37 39.17 2.24
N SER A 42 -9.82 38.29 3.09
CA SER A 42 -8.40 38.18 3.40
C SER A 42 -7.76 36.93 2.81
N LYS A 43 -6.47 37.06 2.49
CA LYS A 43 -5.54 35.97 2.15
C LYS A 43 -5.10 35.30 3.46
N LEU A 44 -5.25 33.97 3.57
CA LEU A 44 -4.74 33.21 4.72
C LEU A 44 -3.22 33.37 4.82
N ILE A 45 -2.70 33.71 6.00
CA ILE A 45 -1.29 33.48 6.35
C ILE A 45 -1.24 32.61 7.60
N SER A 46 -0.62 31.44 7.44
CA SER A 46 0.02 30.68 8.53
C SER A 46 1.36 31.35 8.84
N GLY A 47 1.55 31.87 10.06
CA GLY A 47 2.78 32.57 10.48
C GLY A 47 3.85 31.66 11.10
N THR A 48 5.11 32.12 11.15
CA THR A 48 6.26 31.41 11.74
C THR A 48 6.49 31.74 13.22
N THR A 49 7.05 30.76 13.95
CA THR A 49 7.00 30.50 15.40
C THR A 49 8.02 31.22 16.30
N ASP A 50 8.84 32.13 15.78
CA ASP A 50 10.13 32.46 16.42
C ASP A 50 10.02 33.12 17.82
N ASP A 51 8.99 33.93 18.08
CA ASP A 51 8.79 34.57 19.40
C ASP A 51 7.89 33.78 20.37
N TRP A 52 7.18 32.76 19.87
CA TRP A 52 6.09 32.10 20.60
C TRP A 52 6.29 30.61 20.90
N ALA A 53 7.28 29.95 20.29
CA ALA A 53 7.70 28.59 20.68
C ALA A 53 7.99 28.46 22.19
N GLN A 54 8.31 29.56 22.87
CA GLN A 54 8.53 29.61 24.32
C GLN A 54 7.26 29.76 25.20
N ARG A 55 6.08 30.06 24.65
CA ARG A 55 4.95 30.56 25.46
C ARG A 55 3.76 29.60 25.63
N ALA A 56 3.42 28.78 24.62
CA ALA A 56 2.48 27.64 24.70
C ALA A 56 2.25 27.07 23.28
N GLY A 57 3.04 26.07 22.84
CA GLY A 57 3.22 25.75 21.43
C GLY A 57 2.08 25.03 20.70
N ASP A 58 1.07 25.80 20.34
CA ASP A 58 0.17 25.54 19.23
C ASP A 58 0.73 26.26 17.99
N ILE A 59 1.11 25.49 16.96
CA ILE A 59 1.87 25.99 15.79
C ILE A 59 0.96 26.57 14.69
N TYR A 60 -0.36 26.42 14.80
CA TYR A 60 -1.30 26.92 13.78
C TYR A 60 -2.19 28.01 14.35
N ARG A 61 -2.25 29.12 13.61
CA ARG A 61 -2.84 30.38 14.07
C ARG A 61 -3.51 31.05 12.90
N LEU A 62 -4.73 31.53 13.13
CA LEU A 62 -5.36 32.49 12.26
C LEU A 62 -5.18 33.90 12.84
N LYS A 63 -4.44 34.76 12.14
CA LYS A 63 -4.24 36.18 12.48
C LYS A 63 -4.59 37.06 11.27
N ILE A 64 -5.08 38.26 11.53
CA ILE A 64 -5.32 39.28 10.49
C ILE A 64 -4.02 40.04 10.20
N ASP A 65 -3.54 40.00 8.95
CA ASP A 65 -2.34 40.75 8.53
C ASP A 65 -2.62 42.23 8.19
N ASP A 66 -3.88 42.57 7.88
CA ASP A 66 -4.28 43.92 7.53
C ASP A 66 -5.32 44.46 8.53
N PRO A 67 -4.92 45.36 9.45
CA PRO A 67 -5.82 45.93 10.45
C PRO A 67 -6.87 46.89 9.89
N SER A 68 -6.98 47.03 8.57
CA SER A 68 -8.09 47.71 7.90
C SER A 68 -9.22 46.77 7.43
N ASN A 69 -9.07 45.44 7.58
CA ASN A 69 -10.04 44.45 7.11
C ASN A 69 -10.65 43.59 8.24
N TYR A 70 -11.96 43.30 8.13
CA TYR A 70 -12.64 42.32 8.98
C TYR A 70 -12.46 40.91 8.44
N SER A 71 -12.13 39.95 9.30
CA SER A 71 -12.09 38.53 8.95
C SER A 71 -13.11 37.76 9.78
N PHE A 72 -13.73 36.74 9.20
CA PHE A 72 -14.62 35.86 9.93
C PHE A 72 -14.53 34.43 9.40
N LEU A 73 -14.81 33.49 10.30
CA LEU A 73 -14.90 32.06 10.03
C LEU A 73 -16.34 31.63 10.21
N VAL A 74 -16.87 30.87 9.25
CA VAL A 74 -18.20 30.27 9.36
C VAL A 74 -18.04 28.75 9.39
N TYR A 75 -18.59 28.12 10.43
CA TYR A 75 -18.77 26.68 10.54
C TYR A 75 -20.23 26.37 10.36
N GLU A 76 -20.55 25.52 9.40
CA GLU A 76 -21.93 25.06 9.18
C GLU A 76 -22.20 23.82 10.04
N LEU A 77 -23.31 23.86 10.77
CA LEU A 77 -23.76 22.71 11.54
C LEU A 77 -24.32 21.65 10.58
N PRO A 78 -24.18 20.36 10.90
CA PRO A 78 -24.81 19.32 10.12
C PRO A 78 -26.33 19.52 10.03
N GLU A 79 -26.91 19.14 8.90
CA GLU A 79 -28.32 19.37 8.60
C GLU A 79 -29.22 18.72 9.67
N ASN A 80 -30.11 19.51 10.28
CA ASN A 80 -31.03 19.11 11.36
C ASN A 80 -30.40 18.82 12.73
N GLU A 81 -29.13 19.18 12.96
CA GLU A 81 -28.49 19.06 14.28
C GLU A 81 -28.56 20.37 15.07
N ILE A 82 -28.64 20.26 16.40
CA ILE A 82 -28.70 21.40 17.33
C ILE A 82 -27.34 21.54 18.03
N ALA A 83 -26.74 22.73 18.06
CA ALA A 83 -25.52 22.97 18.83
C ALA A 83 -25.83 23.22 20.31
N HIS A 84 -25.10 22.56 21.21
CA HIS A 84 -25.30 22.64 22.66
C HIS A 84 -24.14 23.30 23.40
N GLU A 85 -22.94 23.28 22.85
CA GLU A 85 -21.80 23.97 23.44
C GLU A 85 -20.79 24.32 22.36
N ILE A 86 -20.31 25.55 22.38
CA ILE A 86 -19.25 26.02 21.49
C ILE A 86 -18.09 26.52 22.34
N ILE A 87 -16.88 26.02 22.08
CA ILE A 87 -15.65 26.40 22.78
C ILE A 87 -14.67 26.97 21.76
N VAL A 88 -14.22 28.20 22.00
CA VAL A 88 -13.16 28.84 21.24
C VAL A 88 -12.00 29.15 22.18
N ASP A 89 -10.87 28.47 21.95
CA ASP A 89 -9.62 28.81 22.64
C ASP A 89 -8.84 29.80 21.76
N TYR A 90 -8.38 30.89 22.36
CA TYR A 90 -7.67 31.97 21.67
C TYR A 90 -6.57 32.58 22.55
N TYR A 91 -5.56 33.12 21.88
CA TYR A 91 -4.49 33.88 22.50
C TYR A 91 -4.76 35.39 22.33
N SER A 92 -4.54 36.19 23.38
CA SER A 92 -4.51 37.66 23.29
C SER A 92 -3.53 38.26 24.31
N PRO A 93 -2.50 39.01 23.86
CA PRO A 93 -1.57 39.72 24.75
C PRO A 93 -2.21 40.87 25.54
N THR A 94 -3.20 41.54 24.97
CA THR A 94 -3.86 42.70 25.57
C THR A 94 -5.21 42.37 26.23
N GLY A 95 -5.67 41.12 26.13
CA GLY A 95 -6.94 40.66 26.66
C GLY A 95 -8.15 41.00 25.78
N LEU A 96 -7.93 41.42 24.53
CA LEU A 96 -8.98 41.53 23.52
C LEU A 96 -9.58 40.15 23.21
N ARG A 97 -10.82 40.14 22.71
CA ARG A 97 -11.63 38.93 22.55
C ARG A 97 -12.26 38.83 21.17
N PRO A 98 -12.34 37.62 20.57
CA PRO A 98 -13.05 37.44 19.32
C PRO A 98 -14.54 37.69 19.57
N THR A 99 -15.24 38.14 18.53
CA THR A 99 -16.70 38.23 18.58
C THR A 99 -17.26 36.89 18.11
N LEU A 100 -17.87 36.13 19.01
CA LEU A 100 -18.57 34.91 18.66
C LEU A 100 -20.01 35.26 18.25
N ALA A 101 -20.54 34.55 17.27
CA ALA A 101 -21.94 34.64 16.89
C ALA A 101 -22.45 33.28 16.42
N VAL A 102 -23.77 33.14 16.41
CA VAL A 102 -24.47 32.02 15.75
C VAL A 102 -25.53 32.57 14.81
N LYS A 103 -25.72 31.93 13.67
CA LYS A 103 -26.78 32.27 12.71
C LYS A 103 -27.85 31.22 12.75
N ASN A 104 -29.09 31.65 12.74
CA ASN A 104 -30.23 30.77 12.67
C ASN A 104 -30.63 30.44 11.23
N SER A 105 -31.62 29.56 11.07
CA SER A 105 -32.17 29.14 9.78
C SER A 105 -32.69 30.29 8.90
N ALA A 106 -33.09 31.41 9.51
CA ALA A 106 -33.53 32.64 8.83
C ALA A 106 -32.37 33.57 8.44
N GLY A 107 -31.14 33.25 8.82
CA GLY A 107 -29.94 34.07 8.60
C GLY A 107 -29.77 35.21 9.61
N GLU A 108 -30.57 35.23 10.69
CA GLU A 108 -30.43 36.19 11.79
C GLU A 108 -29.25 35.79 12.69
N GLU A 109 -28.41 36.77 13.04
CA GLU A 109 -27.20 36.57 13.83
C GLU A 109 -27.41 36.99 15.29
N THR A 110 -27.09 36.11 16.23
CA THR A 110 -26.90 36.49 17.64
C THR A 110 -25.42 36.77 17.87
N LYS A 111 -25.05 38.04 18.07
CA LYS A 111 -23.66 38.43 18.38
C LYS A 111 -23.45 38.45 19.89
N TYR A 112 -22.38 37.78 20.32
CA TYR A 112 -21.96 37.70 21.72
C TYR A 112 -20.73 38.58 21.90
N VAL A 113 -20.98 39.85 22.23
CA VAL A 113 -19.96 40.88 22.49
C VAL A 113 -20.26 41.52 23.84
N GLU A 114 -19.21 41.85 24.60
CA GLU A 114 -19.35 42.57 25.87
C GLU A 114 -20.14 43.89 25.65
N GLY A 115 -21.25 44.06 26.38
CA GLY A 115 -22.16 45.21 26.25
C GLY A 115 -23.44 44.98 25.44
N TRP A 116 -23.76 43.75 25.01
CA TRP A 116 -25.00 43.38 24.32
C TRP A 116 -25.95 42.56 25.22
N ASP A 117 -27.26 42.62 24.98
CA ASP A 117 -28.32 42.07 25.85
C ASP A 117 -28.59 40.55 25.68
N ASN A 118 -27.74 39.80 24.99
CA ASN A 118 -28.00 38.41 24.57
C ASN A 118 -27.44 37.33 25.54
N GLY A 119 -26.98 37.73 26.73
CA GLY A 119 -26.16 36.88 27.59
C GLY A 119 -24.71 36.76 27.08
N TYR A 120 -23.79 36.36 27.96
CA TYR A 120 -22.35 36.39 27.67
C TYR A 120 -21.75 34.98 27.71
N PRO A 121 -20.84 34.64 26.78
CA PRO A 121 -20.03 33.44 26.87
C PRO A 121 -19.22 33.43 28.17
N GLU A 122 -18.98 32.25 28.73
CA GLU A 122 -18.07 32.10 29.85
C GLU A 122 -16.63 32.23 29.37
N ILE A 123 -15.87 33.12 30.00
CA ILE A 123 -14.47 33.35 29.65
C ILE A 123 -13.60 32.89 30.80
N THR A 124 -12.70 31.95 30.50
CA THR A 124 -11.73 31.41 31.45
C THR A 124 -10.32 31.80 31.03
N ASP A 125 -9.59 32.49 31.90
CA ASP A 125 -8.15 32.72 31.75
C ASP A 125 -7.40 31.41 32.03
N LYS A 126 -6.60 30.96 31.07
CA LYS A 126 -5.78 29.73 31.14
C LYS A 126 -4.31 30.04 31.46
N GLY A 127 -3.98 31.31 31.70
CA GLY A 127 -2.63 31.80 31.94
C GLY A 127 -1.90 32.15 30.65
N HIS A 128 -0.82 32.94 30.76
CA HIS A 128 0.07 33.30 29.65
C HIS A 128 -0.63 33.98 28.45
N GLY A 129 -1.76 34.64 28.68
CA GLY A 129 -2.57 35.30 27.65
C GLY A 129 -3.43 34.33 26.82
N LEU A 130 -3.58 33.09 27.26
CA LEU A 130 -4.51 32.12 26.70
C LEU A 130 -5.88 32.24 27.38
N TYR A 131 -6.93 32.23 26.58
CA TYR A 131 -8.31 32.35 27.03
C TYR A 131 -9.17 31.28 26.37
N ARG A 132 -10.15 30.78 27.13
CA ARG A 132 -11.24 29.94 26.63
C ARG A 132 -12.54 30.72 26.67
N CYS A 133 -13.21 30.83 25.54
CA CYS A 133 -14.59 31.31 25.42
C CYS A 133 -15.52 30.11 25.26
N THR A 134 -16.52 29.97 26.13
CA THR A 134 -17.52 28.89 26.07
C THR A 134 -18.92 29.47 25.97
N LEU A 135 -19.60 29.19 24.85
CA LEU A 135 -21.01 29.46 24.66
C LEU A 135 -21.80 28.21 25.08
N LYS A 136 -22.61 28.35 26.13
CA LYS A 136 -23.46 27.28 26.65
C LYS A 136 -24.78 27.21 25.89
N ASP A 137 -25.41 26.03 25.94
CA ASP A 137 -26.67 25.67 25.31
C ASP A 137 -27.76 26.75 25.41
N ASN A 138 -27.94 27.32 26.60
CA ASN A 138 -28.97 28.34 26.87
C ASN A 138 -28.75 29.68 26.15
N LEU A 139 -27.57 29.89 25.56
CA LEU A 139 -27.26 31.06 24.75
C LEU A 139 -27.39 30.77 23.25
N ILE A 140 -27.49 29.51 22.83
CA ILE A 140 -27.53 29.09 21.43
C ILE A 140 -29.01 28.93 21.02
N PRO A 141 -29.49 29.60 19.95
CA PRO A 141 -30.83 29.36 19.41
C PRO A 141 -31.01 27.91 18.96
N GLU A 142 -32.17 27.31 19.23
CA GLU A 142 -32.48 25.92 18.84
C GLU A 142 -32.39 25.69 17.33
N ASP A 143 -32.62 26.73 16.51
CA ASP A 143 -32.56 26.69 15.06
C ASP A 143 -31.25 27.27 14.50
N ALA A 144 -30.20 27.34 15.32
CA ALA A 144 -28.86 27.68 14.86
C ALA A 144 -28.42 26.71 13.76
N THR A 145 -27.89 27.25 12.66
CA THR A 145 -27.35 26.49 11.52
C THR A 145 -25.87 26.77 11.31
N GLN A 146 -25.35 27.87 11.86
CA GLN A 146 -23.96 28.28 11.65
C GLN A 146 -23.35 28.86 12.92
N VAL A 147 -22.08 28.55 13.16
CA VAL A 147 -21.22 29.20 14.16
C VAL A 147 -20.29 30.16 13.43
N VAL A 148 -20.28 31.43 13.84
CA VAL A 148 -19.47 32.47 13.20
C VAL A 148 -18.50 33.08 14.21
N ILE A 149 -17.21 33.06 13.88
CA ILE A 149 -16.17 33.68 14.69
C ILE A 149 -15.65 34.89 13.93
N TYR A 150 -15.93 36.08 14.44
CA TYR A 150 -15.43 37.35 13.90
C TYR A 150 -14.15 37.77 14.60
N LEU A 151 -13.17 38.15 13.78
CA LEU A 151 -11.93 38.77 14.20
C LEU A 151 -11.98 40.24 13.77
N ASP A 152 -11.92 41.14 14.75
CA ASP A 152 -11.86 42.58 14.50
C ASP A 152 -10.46 42.94 13.97
N ALA A 153 -10.42 43.86 13.01
CA ALA A 153 -9.21 44.32 12.33
C ALA A 153 -8.18 44.91 13.32
N GLN A 154 -8.62 45.44 14.46
CA GLN A 154 -7.72 45.99 15.49
C GLN A 154 -7.29 44.97 16.56
N SER A 155 -7.69 43.70 16.44
CA SER A 155 -7.47 42.71 17.48
C SER A 155 -6.07 42.07 17.40
N ASP A 156 -5.41 41.93 18.54
CA ASP A 156 -4.14 41.20 18.71
C ASP A 156 -4.37 39.70 18.95
N ILE A 157 -5.52 39.20 18.47
CA ILE A 157 -6.08 37.91 18.80
C ILE A 157 -5.61 36.88 17.79
N GLU A 158 -5.26 35.71 18.30
CA GLU A 158 -4.90 34.55 17.50
C GLU A 158 -5.82 33.39 17.92
N LEU A 159 -6.63 32.88 17.00
CA LEU A 159 -7.47 31.71 17.29
C LEU A 159 -6.61 30.45 17.29
N LEU A 160 -6.84 29.58 18.28
CA LEU A 160 -6.09 28.34 18.48
C LEU A 160 -6.91 27.12 18.10
N ARG A 161 -8.14 27.01 18.61
CA ARG A 161 -9.11 26.00 18.15
C ARG A 161 -10.56 26.40 18.36
N ASN A 162 -11.43 25.79 17.57
CA ASN A 162 -12.88 25.79 17.71
C ASN A 162 -13.40 24.37 17.95
N ILE A 163 -14.26 24.22 18.95
CA ILE A 163 -14.94 22.96 19.29
C ILE A 163 -16.44 23.23 19.33
N VAL A 164 -17.22 22.47 18.54
CA VAL A 164 -18.68 22.56 18.52
C VAL A 164 -19.27 21.22 18.88
N TYR A 165 -19.98 21.16 20.01
CA TYR A 165 -20.78 20.01 20.42
C TYR A 165 -22.21 20.18 19.92
N TYR A 166 -22.75 19.18 19.23
CA TYR A 166 -24.09 19.21 18.65
C TYR A 166 -24.83 17.87 18.79
N GLY A 167 -26.14 17.89 18.56
CA GLY A 167 -27.05 16.76 18.72
C GLY A 167 -27.13 16.28 20.17
N ASP A 168 -27.38 15.00 20.42
CA ASP A 168 -27.38 14.40 21.77
C ASP A 168 -26.04 14.45 22.56
N GLY A 169 -25.08 15.26 22.12
CA GLY A 169 -23.77 15.45 22.72
C GLY A 169 -22.70 14.52 22.14
N TYR A 170 -21.43 14.90 22.29
CA TYR A 170 -20.32 14.07 21.81
C TYR A 170 -20.22 12.78 22.62
N GLN A 171 -20.41 11.66 21.94
CA GLN A 171 -20.01 10.35 22.42
C GLN A 171 -18.68 9.99 21.79
N ALA A 172 -17.71 9.59 22.60
CA ALA A 172 -16.44 9.08 22.10
C ALA A 172 -16.72 7.90 21.16
N LYS A 173 -16.12 7.96 19.97
CA LYS A 173 -16.36 6.96 18.93
C LYS A 173 -15.81 5.62 19.38
N ASN A 174 -16.69 4.63 19.48
CA ASN A 174 -16.26 3.26 19.75
C ASN A 174 -15.78 2.61 18.45
N TYR A 175 -14.54 2.90 18.03
CA TYR A 175 -13.96 2.32 16.82
C TYR A 175 -13.98 0.79 16.82
N ASN A 176 -13.89 0.18 18.01
CA ASN A 176 -13.74 -1.26 18.17
C ASN A 176 -15.06 -2.01 18.41
N GLU A 177 -16.21 -1.39 18.18
CA GLU A 177 -17.53 -2.02 18.39
C GLU A 177 -17.74 -3.32 17.59
N LYS A 178 -17.10 -3.44 16.42
CA LYS A 178 -17.20 -4.59 15.49
C LYS A 178 -15.95 -5.45 15.50
N THR A 179 -14.96 -5.14 16.35
CA THR A 179 -13.66 -5.81 16.34
C THR A 179 -13.80 -7.27 16.76
N ASN A 180 -13.13 -8.15 16.01
CA ASN A 180 -12.95 -9.54 16.36
C ASN A 180 -11.57 -9.73 17.02
N TYR A 181 -11.56 -10.07 18.31
CA TYR A 181 -10.32 -10.20 19.08
C TYR A 181 -9.72 -11.61 19.09
N TYR A 182 -10.23 -12.56 18.31
CA TYR A 182 -9.72 -13.94 18.28
C TYR A 182 -8.19 -13.99 18.09
N ARG A 183 -7.67 -13.27 17.08
CA ARG A 183 -6.24 -13.27 16.76
C ARG A 183 -5.40 -12.55 17.82
N VAL A 184 -5.93 -11.51 18.46
CA VAL A 184 -5.29 -10.86 19.61
C VAL A 184 -5.19 -11.84 20.79
N GLN A 185 -6.24 -12.61 21.07
CA GLN A 185 -6.19 -13.65 22.10
C GLN A 185 -5.18 -14.73 21.77
N LYS A 186 -5.08 -15.20 20.52
CA LYS A 186 -4.06 -16.17 20.11
C LYS A 186 -2.63 -15.65 20.25
N LEU A 187 -2.39 -14.38 19.91
CA LEU A 187 -1.12 -13.72 20.16
C LEU A 187 -0.77 -13.72 21.66
N LEU A 188 -1.71 -13.32 22.52
CA LEU A 188 -1.48 -13.23 23.97
C LEU A 188 -1.38 -14.60 24.63
N GLU A 189 -2.18 -15.59 24.21
CA GLU A 189 -2.05 -17.00 24.65
C GLU A 189 -0.65 -17.55 24.31
N LYS A 190 -0.15 -17.26 23.11
CA LYS A 190 1.21 -17.65 22.69
C LYS A 190 2.26 -17.02 23.61
N ALA A 191 2.18 -15.70 23.83
CA ALA A 191 3.09 -14.99 24.73
C ALA A 191 3.03 -15.52 26.18
N GLU A 192 1.83 -15.73 26.73
CA GLU A 192 1.60 -16.24 28.09
C GLU A 192 2.08 -17.68 28.30
N SER A 193 2.13 -18.47 27.23
CA SER A 193 2.71 -19.81 27.24
C SER A 193 4.25 -19.82 27.19
N GLY A 194 4.90 -18.65 27.19
CA GLY A 194 6.34 -18.50 27.16
C GLY A 194 6.96 -18.71 25.78
N ASN A 195 6.17 -18.60 24.71
CA ASN A 195 6.67 -18.72 23.35
C ASN A 195 7.02 -17.34 22.78
N ASP A 196 8.17 -17.27 22.12
CA ASP A 196 8.63 -16.06 21.43
C ASP A 196 7.66 -15.64 20.33
N ILE A 197 7.59 -14.33 20.11
CA ILE A 197 6.71 -13.73 19.11
C ILE A 197 7.46 -12.84 18.15
N THR A 198 6.91 -12.68 16.95
CA THR A 198 7.38 -11.70 15.97
C THR A 198 6.37 -10.55 15.85
N ILE A 199 6.84 -9.32 16.06
CA ILE A 199 6.04 -8.10 15.94
C ILE A 199 6.55 -7.28 14.76
N GLY A 200 5.64 -6.90 13.86
CA GLY A 200 5.90 -6.03 12.74
C GLY A 200 5.20 -4.69 12.85
N VAL A 201 5.86 -3.61 12.43
CA VAL A 201 5.22 -2.30 12.23
C VAL A 201 5.48 -1.81 10.80
N ILE A 202 4.43 -1.36 10.12
CA ILE A 202 4.50 -0.85 8.75
C ILE A 202 3.82 0.51 8.64
N GLY A 203 4.55 1.48 8.09
CA GLY A 203 4.05 2.85 7.95
C GLY A 203 5.06 3.82 7.38
N GLY A 204 4.80 5.11 7.63
CA GLY A 204 5.65 6.23 7.22
C GLY A 204 6.86 6.49 8.14
N SER A 205 7.33 7.73 8.17
CA SER A 205 8.45 8.20 9.00
C SER A 205 8.15 8.14 10.50
N MET A 206 6.90 8.38 10.91
CA MET A 206 6.49 8.20 12.32
C MET A 206 6.65 6.74 12.74
N THR A 207 6.33 5.79 11.86
CA THR A 207 6.57 4.37 12.12
C THR A 207 8.06 4.01 12.17
N ALA A 208 8.88 4.63 11.31
CA ALA A 208 10.34 4.49 11.40
C ALA A 208 10.89 4.97 12.75
N GLY A 209 10.22 5.97 13.35
CA GLY A 209 10.54 6.54 14.66
C GLY A 209 11.14 7.94 14.60
N ALA A 210 10.86 8.70 13.53
CA ALA A 210 11.26 10.10 13.45
C ALA A 210 10.86 10.86 14.73
N ASN A 211 11.80 11.61 15.30
CA ASN A 211 11.70 12.35 16.57
C ASN A 211 11.55 11.51 17.86
N ALA A 212 11.62 10.18 17.80
CA ALA A 212 11.91 9.35 18.97
C ALA A 212 13.43 9.27 19.16
N GLU A 213 13.99 9.84 20.22
CA GLU A 213 15.45 9.93 20.38
C GLU A 213 15.97 9.03 21.52
N PRO A 214 16.88 8.05 21.28
CA PRO A 214 17.29 7.55 19.96
C PRO A 214 16.21 6.68 19.29
N MET A 215 16.15 6.74 17.96
CA MET A 215 15.07 6.15 17.16
C MET A 215 14.93 4.64 17.36
N GLU A 216 16.05 3.92 17.41
CA GLU A 216 16.04 2.46 17.44
C GLU A 216 15.38 1.88 18.68
N THR A 217 15.44 2.57 19.82
CA THR A 217 14.90 2.07 21.10
C THR A 217 13.65 2.79 21.57
N ASN A 218 13.39 4.00 21.05
CA ASN A 218 12.27 4.83 21.48
C ASN A 218 11.13 4.95 20.48
N CYS A 219 11.24 4.42 19.26
CA CYS A 219 10.09 4.31 18.36
C CYS A 219 8.99 3.44 19.00
N TYR A 220 7.73 3.66 18.62
CA TYR A 220 6.59 3.00 19.31
C TYR A 220 6.65 1.47 19.20
N GLY A 221 7.19 0.95 18.08
CA GLY A 221 7.36 -0.49 17.89
C GLY A 221 8.41 -1.10 18.83
N ALA A 222 9.53 -0.41 19.05
CA ALA A 222 10.56 -0.83 20.00
C ALA A 222 10.07 -0.77 21.45
N ARG A 223 9.23 0.23 21.78
CA ARG A 223 8.59 0.32 23.09
C ARG A 223 7.56 -0.78 23.31
N LEU A 224 6.79 -1.11 22.28
CA LEU A 224 5.84 -2.23 22.33
C LEU A 224 6.57 -3.57 22.49
N LYS A 225 7.70 -3.76 21.80
CA LYS A 225 8.62 -4.88 22.03
C LYS A 225 8.99 -4.98 23.52
N ALA A 226 9.51 -3.89 24.10
CA ALA A 226 9.91 -3.86 25.51
C ALA A 226 8.74 -4.16 26.47
N TRP A 227 7.52 -3.72 26.13
CA TRP A 227 6.32 -4.05 26.91
C TRP A 227 6.02 -5.56 26.88
N PHE A 228 6.07 -6.21 25.72
CA PHE A 228 5.88 -7.67 25.64
C PHE A 228 6.97 -8.44 26.39
N GLU A 229 8.24 -8.09 26.20
CA GLU A 229 9.38 -8.76 26.87
C GLU A 229 9.26 -8.66 28.39
N SER A 230 8.89 -7.48 28.91
CA SER A 230 8.72 -7.27 30.35
C SER A 230 7.43 -7.87 30.93
N THR A 231 6.35 -7.93 30.15
CA THR A 231 5.04 -8.41 30.63
C THR A 231 4.97 -9.93 30.63
N PHE A 232 5.55 -10.59 29.63
CA PHE A 232 5.43 -12.04 29.42
C PHE A 232 6.74 -12.80 29.59
N GLU A 233 7.87 -12.13 29.82
CA GLU A 233 9.19 -12.76 29.99
C GLU A 233 9.61 -13.65 28.78
N ILE A 234 9.30 -13.20 27.57
CA ILE A 234 9.62 -13.86 26.28
C ILE A 234 10.62 -13.04 25.47
N ASP A 235 11.24 -13.65 24.46
CA ASP A 235 11.97 -12.90 23.42
C ASP A 235 11.00 -12.42 22.33
N VAL A 236 11.23 -11.19 21.86
CA VAL A 236 10.43 -10.57 20.80
C VAL A 236 11.30 -10.22 19.61
N ASN A 237 11.04 -10.87 18.47
CA ASN A 237 11.62 -10.48 17.20
C ASN A 237 10.85 -9.27 16.64
N PHE A 238 11.50 -8.10 16.59
CA PHE A 238 10.88 -6.86 16.15
C PHE A 238 11.33 -6.46 14.74
N ILE A 239 10.36 -6.22 13.87
CA ILE A 239 10.56 -5.84 12.48
C ILE A 239 9.94 -4.45 12.27
N ASN A 240 10.78 -3.43 12.18
CA ASN A 240 10.37 -2.09 11.80
C ASN A 240 10.57 -1.89 10.29
N ILE A 241 9.47 -1.74 9.55
CA ILE A 241 9.50 -1.39 8.14
C ILE A 241 8.83 -0.03 7.90
N GLY A 242 8.97 0.90 8.84
CA GLY A 242 8.66 2.30 8.61
C GLY A 242 9.62 2.92 7.59
N ILE A 243 9.08 3.60 6.57
CA ILE A 243 9.89 4.30 5.57
C ILE A 243 9.30 5.70 5.38
N GLY A 244 10.12 6.72 5.60
CA GLY A 244 9.74 8.12 5.45
C GLY A 244 9.26 8.46 4.04
N SER A 245 8.34 9.41 3.95
CA SER A 245 7.77 9.91 2.69
C SER A 245 7.10 8.83 1.81
N THR A 246 6.55 7.77 2.42
CA THR A 246 5.80 6.69 1.74
C THR A 246 4.33 6.67 2.14
N ASN A 247 3.52 5.86 1.46
CA ASN A 247 2.07 5.73 1.64
C ASN A 247 1.62 4.25 1.65
N SER A 248 0.34 3.98 1.87
CA SER A 248 -0.20 2.62 1.97
C SER A 248 -0.07 1.80 0.69
N TYR A 249 -0.06 2.44 -0.48
CA TYR A 249 0.27 1.80 -1.76
C TYR A 249 1.68 1.19 -1.71
N PHE A 250 2.68 1.97 -1.34
CA PHE A 250 4.05 1.45 -1.24
C PHE A 250 4.17 0.40 -0.14
N GLY A 251 3.34 0.52 0.90
CA GLY A 251 3.12 -0.53 1.90
C GLY A 251 2.71 -1.86 1.27
N CYS A 252 1.69 -1.88 0.39
CA CYS A 252 1.20 -3.09 -0.29
C CYS A 252 2.30 -3.84 -1.02
N ILE A 253 3.08 -3.11 -1.83
CA ILE A 253 4.03 -3.73 -2.75
C ILE A 253 5.29 -4.28 -2.06
N ARG A 254 5.61 -3.79 -0.86
CA ARG A 254 6.81 -4.20 -0.10
C ARG A 254 6.52 -5.06 1.13
N ALA A 255 5.25 -5.18 1.54
CA ALA A 255 4.86 -5.86 2.77
C ALA A 255 5.38 -7.30 2.82
N GLU A 256 5.30 -8.05 1.71
CA GLU A 256 5.74 -9.45 1.72
C GLU A 256 7.23 -9.60 2.01
N GLU A 257 8.07 -8.95 1.21
CA GLU A 257 9.51 -9.15 1.30
C GLU A 257 10.07 -8.56 2.60
N LYS A 258 9.51 -7.45 3.07
CA LYS A 258 10.05 -6.73 4.23
C LYS A 258 9.43 -7.14 5.56
N LEU A 259 8.24 -7.74 5.56
CA LEU A 259 7.52 -8.07 6.79
C LEU A 259 6.89 -9.47 6.77
N LEU A 260 5.99 -9.75 5.83
CA LEU A 260 5.12 -10.92 5.94
C LEU A 260 5.88 -12.24 5.81
N ARG A 261 6.98 -12.28 5.04
CA ARG A 261 7.84 -13.47 4.90
C ARG A 261 8.41 -13.98 6.24
N PHE A 262 8.51 -13.09 7.22
CA PHE A 262 8.99 -13.40 8.57
C PHE A 262 7.88 -13.94 9.49
N ASN A 263 6.67 -14.12 8.96
CA ASN A 263 5.53 -14.75 9.62
C ASN A 263 5.20 -14.08 10.98
N PRO A 264 4.96 -12.75 11.00
CA PRO A 264 4.64 -12.03 12.23
C PRO A 264 3.40 -12.58 12.94
N ASP A 265 3.38 -12.45 14.26
CA ASP A 265 2.22 -12.74 15.12
C ASP A 265 1.37 -11.48 15.37
N LEU A 266 1.99 -10.29 15.31
CA LEU A 266 1.35 -8.98 15.42
C LEU A 266 1.84 -8.06 14.31
N ILE A 267 0.93 -7.35 13.65
CA ILE A 267 1.23 -6.31 12.66
C ILE A 267 0.50 -5.03 13.05
N ILE A 268 1.23 -3.92 13.16
CA ILE A 268 0.65 -2.57 13.28
C ILE A 268 0.77 -1.85 11.94
N ILE A 269 -0.35 -1.33 11.42
CA ILE A 269 -0.43 -0.59 10.15
C ILE A 269 -0.74 0.88 10.44
N GLU A 270 0.09 1.80 9.98
CA GLU A 270 -0.04 3.24 10.21
C GLU A 270 0.25 4.04 8.94
N TYR A 271 -0.77 4.70 8.40
CA TYR A 271 -0.64 5.60 7.24
C TYR A 271 -1.56 6.82 7.34
N ALA A 272 -2.06 7.14 8.53
CA ALA A 272 -3.11 8.15 8.71
C ALA A 272 -2.61 9.57 8.46
N CYS A 273 -1.29 9.81 8.53
CA CYS A 273 -0.68 11.09 8.18
C CYS A 273 -0.10 11.11 6.76
N ASN A 274 0.01 9.95 6.11
CA ASN A 274 0.77 9.74 4.88
C ASN A 274 -0.12 9.66 3.64
N ASP A 275 -1.24 8.95 3.75
CA ASP A 275 -2.20 8.82 2.66
C ASP A 275 -2.87 10.18 2.38
N GLN A 276 -3.24 10.39 1.12
CA GLN A 276 -3.90 11.61 0.67
C GLN A 276 -5.42 11.39 0.51
N LEU A 277 -6.12 12.36 -0.07
CA LEU A 277 -7.60 12.37 -0.11
C LEU A 277 -8.18 11.66 -1.34
N GLU A 278 -7.34 11.17 -2.24
CA GLU A 278 -7.75 10.40 -3.41
C GLU A 278 -8.25 9.00 -3.02
N ASP A 279 -9.21 8.47 -3.78
CA ASP A 279 -9.84 7.18 -3.46
C ASP A 279 -8.91 5.98 -3.65
N ILE A 280 -7.85 6.12 -4.46
CA ILE A 280 -6.83 5.07 -4.59
C ILE A 280 -6.15 4.74 -3.26
N TYR A 281 -6.10 5.68 -2.30
CA TYR A 281 -5.56 5.41 -0.97
C TYR A 281 -6.50 4.57 -0.11
N LEU A 282 -7.81 4.62 -0.35
CA LEU A 282 -8.76 3.69 0.28
C LEU A 282 -8.51 2.28 -0.25
N ASP A 283 -8.35 2.15 -1.57
CA ASP A 283 -8.05 0.89 -2.24
C ASP A 283 -6.74 0.27 -1.72
N SER A 284 -5.67 1.06 -1.62
CA SER A 284 -4.37 0.57 -1.14
C SER A 284 -4.36 0.29 0.36
N TYR A 285 -5.02 1.12 1.18
CA TYR A 285 -5.08 0.87 2.62
C TYR A 285 -5.87 -0.41 2.94
N GLU A 286 -7.01 -0.62 2.27
CA GLU A 286 -7.76 -1.86 2.37
C GLU A 286 -6.95 -3.06 1.88
N SER A 287 -6.36 -2.97 0.68
CA SER A 287 -5.51 -4.03 0.13
C SER A 287 -4.38 -4.42 1.07
N LEU A 288 -3.73 -3.46 1.74
CA LEU A 288 -2.68 -3.73 2.71
C LEU A 288 -3.20 -4.47 3.95
N ILE A 289 -4.32 -4.02 4.53
CA ILE A 289 -4.94 -4.71 5.69
C ILE A 289 -5.27 -6.15 5.32
N ARG A 290 -5.90 -6.36 4.16
CA ARG A 290 -6.30 -7.69 3.70
C ARG A 290 -5.10 -8.60 3.47
N LYS A 291 -4.04 -8.08 2.82
CA LYS A 291 -2.77 -8.78 2.61
C LYS A 291 -2.13 -9.21 3.93
N CYS A 292 -2.03 -8.30 4.90
CA CYS A 292 -1.50 -8.60 6.24
C CYS A 292 -2.35 -9.65 6.97
N TRP A 293 -3.68 -9.54 6.88
CA TRP A 293 -4.61 -10.48 7.52
C TRP A 293 -4.53 -11.89 6.92
N LYS A 294 -4.29 -12.02 5.61
CA LYS A 294 -4.14 -13.31 4.92
C LYS A 294 -2.76 -13.96 5.07
N ASN A 295 -1.80 -13.28 5.70
CA ASN A 295 -0.48 -13.84 5.91
C ASN A 295 -0.55 -15.18 6.68
N PRO A 296 0.26 -16.19 6.29
CA PRO A 296 0.37 -17.42 7.06
C PRO A 296 0.73 -17.12 8.52
N GLY A 297 0.16 -17.88 9.45
CA GLY A 297 0.28 -17.63 10.89
C GLY A 297 -0.84 -16.80 11.51
N GLU A 298 -1.78 -16.27 10.71
CA GLU A 298 -2.96 -15.54 11.19
C GLU A 298 -2.63 -14.42 12.19
N PRO A 299 -1.78 -13.44 11.81
CA PRO A 299 -1.37 -12.37 12.73
C PRO A 299 -2.58 -11.59 13.24
N ALA A 300 -2.48 -11.12 14.49
CA ALA A 300 -3.26 -9.98 14.93
C ALA A 300 -2.83 -8.76 14.11
N VAL A 301 -3.79 -8.05 13.51
CA VAL A 301 -3.53 -6.83 12.72
C VAL A 301 -4.20 -5.67 13.44
N ILE A 302 -3.47 -4.59 13.70
CA ILE A 302 -4.02 -3.38 14.35
C ILE A 302 -3.82 -2.20 13.42
N SER A 303 -4.87 -1.41 13.24
CA SER A 303 -4.84 -0.14 12.53
C SER A 303 -4.55 1.00 13.51
N LEU A 304 -3.45 1.71 13.32
CA LEU A 304 -3.02 2.83 14.17
C LEU A 304 -3.28 4.15 13.47
N MET A 305 -3.99 5.05 14.15
CA MET A 305 -4.35 6.38 13.63
C MET A 305 -3.55 7.46 14.36
N LEU A 306 -2.45 7.88 13.71
CA LEU A 306 -1.66 9.02 14.14
C LEU A 306 -2.25 10.34 13.61
N CYS A 307 -1.72 11.45 14.12
CA CYS A 307 -1.96 12.78 13.59
C CYS A 307 -0.67 13.61 13.61
N THR A 308 -0.67 14.72 12.88
CA THR A 308 0.36 15.76 13.02
C THR A 308 0.11 16.58 14.30
N GLN A 309 1.03 17.50 14.64
CA GLN A 309 0.82 18.47 15.72
C GLN A 309 -0.41 19.36 15.49
N ALA A 310 -0.82 19.47 14.23
CA ALA A 310 -1.96 20.23 13.79
C ALA A 310 -3.30 19.47 13.87
N GLY A 311 -3.24 18.24 14.38
CA GLY A 311 -4.39 17.35 14.40
C GLY A 311 -4.82 16.81 13.04
N ILE A 312 -4.01 16.97 11.97
CA ILE A 312 -4.29 16.38 10.65
C ILE A 312 -4.14 14.86 10.74
N SER A 313 -5.21 14.16 10.37
CA SER A 313 -5.26 12.71 10.28
C SER A 313 -6.28 12.30 9.23
N LYS A 314 -6.02 11.19 8.53
CA LYS A 314 -6.95 10.55 7.59
C LYS A 314 -7.77 9.47 8.27
N ILE A 315 -7.88 9.51 9.60
CA ILE A 315 -8.67 8.58 10.40
C ILE A 315 -10.08 8.39 9.84
N GLU A 316 -10.80 9.46 9.50
CA GLU A 316 -12.18 9.39 8.97
C GLU A 316 -12.30 8.60 7.65
N ARG A 317 -11.20 8.47 6.89
CA ARG A 317 -11.12 7.66 5.67
C ARG A 317 -10.66 6.22 5.95
N GLN A 318 -9.76 6.02 6.91
CA GLN A 318 -9.13 4.72 7.15
C GLN A 318 -9.87 3.85 8.18
N TYR A 319 -10.48 4.43 9.22
CA TYR A 319 -11.18 3.65 10.25
C TYR A 319 -12.37 2.83 9.71
N PRO A 320 -13.18 3.29 8.71
CA PRO A 320 -14.28 2.49 8.19
C PRO A 320 -13.79 1.17 7.58
N ILE A 321 -12.61 1.19 6.94
CA ILE A 321 -11.97 0.01 6.35
C ILE A 321 -11.54 -0.97 7.44
N ALA A 322 -10.83 -0.46 8.46
CA ALA A 322 -10.35 -1.29 9.57
C ALA A 322 -11.52 -1.91 10.35
N GLN A 323 -12.58 -1.14 10.60
CA GLN A 323 -13.79 -1.60 11.26
C GLN A 323 -14.55 -2.64 10.41
N HIS A 324 -14.62 -2.44 9.09
CA HIS A 324 -15.20 -3.39 8.14
C HIS A 324 -14.42 -4.71 8.13
N CYS A 325 -13.08 -4.65 8.19
CA CYS A 325 -12.22 -5.81 8.34
C CYS A 325 -12.25 -6.43 9.75
N GLN A 326 -12.99 -5.84 10.69
CA GLN A 326 -13.14 -6.28 12.08
C GLN A 326 -11.81 -6.38 12.83
N ILE A 327 -10.84 -5.52 12.49
CA ILE A 327 -9.54 -5.46 13.18
C ILE A 327 -9.51 -4.34 14.23
N PRO A 328 -8.74 -4.47 15.32
CA PRO A 328 -8.58 -3.41 16.29
C PRO A 328 -8.06 -2.10 15.69
N ILE A 329 -8.59 -0.99 16.16
CA ILE A 329 -8.20 0.37 15.81
C ILE A 329 -7.72 1.08 17.08
N VAL A 330 -6.54 1.69 17.00
CA VAL A 330 -5.98 2.53 18.06
C VAL A 330 -5.92 3.97 17.56
N SER A 331 -6.71 4.86 18.16
CA SER A 331 -6.72 6.29 17.81
C SER A 331 -5.83 7.09 18.77
N TYR A 332 -4.57 7.29 18.39
CA TYR A 332 -3.70 8.25 19.08
C TYR A 332 -4.23 9.67 18.87
N ASN A 333 -4.71 9.98 17.66
CA ASN A 333 -5.37 11.25 17.30
C ASN A 333 -6.43 11.68 18.32
N ASP A 334 -7.39 10.82 18.65
CA ASP A 334 -8.47 11.20 19.56
C ASP A 334 -8.01 11.18 21.02
N ALA A 335 -7.16 10.22 21.39
CA ALA A 335 -6.65 10.11 22.76
C ALA A 335 -5.94 11.39 23.21
N ILE A 336 -5.05 11.95 22.37
CA ILE A 336 -4.35 13.19 22.74
C ILE A 336 -5.26 14.41 22.63
N LYS A 337 -6.16 14.49 21.64
CA LYS A 337 -7.11 15.60 21.51
C LYS A 337 -7.97 15.72 22.76
N ASP A 338 -8.44 14.59 23.30
CA ASP A 338 -9.23 14.57 24.53
C ASP A 338 -8.43 15.09 25.75
N GLU A 339 -7.15 14.75 25.88
CA GLU A 339 -6.29 15.28 26.95
C GLU A 339 -6.04 16.80 26.80
N ILE A 340 -5.84 17.27 25.57
CA ILE A 340 -5.64 18.70 25.27
C ILE A 340 -6.95 19.49 25.49
N ILE A 341 -8.11 18.96 25.13
CA ILE A 341 -9.42 19.59 25.36
C ILE A 341 -9.68 19.78 26.85
N LYS A 342 -9.35 18.76 27.66
CA LYS A 342 -9.43 18.80 29.13
C LYS A 342 -8.41 19.74 29.77
N GLY A 343 -7.40 20.18 29.02
CA GLY A 343 -6.31 21.03 29.52
C GLY A 343 -5.30 20.29 30.39
N GLU A 344 -5.25 18.95 30.28
CA GLU A 344 -4.29 18.11 31.00
C GLU A 344 -2.90 18.12 30.33
N LYS A 345 -2.90 18.34 29.02
CA LYS A 345 -1.73 18.34 28.13
C LYS A 345 -1.85 19.41 27.05
N THR A 346 -0.76 19.62 26.35
CA THR A 346 -0.63 20.47 25.16
C THR A 346 -0.01 19.67 24.03
N TRP A 347 -0.08 20.17 22.80
CA TRP A 347 0.63 19.56 21.68
C TRP A 347 2.14 19.44 21.91
N LEU A 348 2.77 20.37 22.62
CA LEU A 348 4.22 20.32 22.92
C LEU A 348 4.62 19.21 23.89
N ASP A 349 3.69 18.67 24.67
CA ASP A 349 3.99 17.47 25.46
C ASP A 349 4.32 16.28 24.54
N TYR A 350 3.77 16.30 23.32
CA TYR A 350 3.79 15.20 22.37
C TYR A 350 4.59 15.47 21.09
N TYR A 351 4.87 16.73 20.77
CA TYR A 351 5.62 17.16 19.58
C TYR A 351 6.72 18.14 19.97
N GLN A 352 7.75 18.29 19.15
CA GLN A 352 8.83 19.23 19.41
C GLN A 352 8.55 20.57 18.71
N THR A 353 8.86 21.68 19.38
CA THR A 353 9.00 22.99 18.70
C THR A 353 10.24 22.92 17.80
N SER A 354 10.09 22.90 16.48
CA SER A 354 11.27 23.00 15.62
C SER A 354 11.71 24.46 15.49
N THR A 355 13.01 24.68 15.69
CA THR A 355 13.71 25.96 15.52
C THR A 355 14.08 26.23 14.05
N LEU A 356 13.66 25.36 13.13
CA LEU A 356 13.73 25.62 11.70
C LEU A 356 12.58 26.57 11.34
N ILE A 357 12.82 27.50 10.41
CA ILE A 357 11.74 28.25 9.75
C ILE A 357 10.84 27.20 9.07
N GLY A 358 9.78 26.77 9.76
CA GLY A 358 8.89 25.69 9.31
C GLY A 358 8.49 24.63 10.34
N GLY A 359 9.03 24.61 11.57
CA GLY A 359 8.74 23.48 12.46
C GLY A 359 9.19 22.15 11.81
N ASP A 360 8.78 20.99 12.30
CA ASP A 360 8.33 19.98 11.34
C ASP A 360 6.82 19.83 11.48
N GLY A 361 6.27 20.02 12.69
CA GLY A 361 4.83 19.99 12.98
C GLY A 361 4.21 18.62 12.70
N ILE A 362 5.03 17.62 12.38
CA ILE A 362 4.61 16.36 11.79
C ILE A 362 4.96 15.24 12.75
N TYR A 363 6.20 15.15 13.27
CA TYR A 363 6.69 13.93 13.91
C TYR A 363 6.53 13.93 15.44
N PRO A 364 5.86 12.91 16.02
CA PRO A 364 5.71 12.77 17.47
C PRO A 364 7.06 12.59 18.18
N ASN A 365 7.19 13.16 19.38
CA ASN A 365 8.40 13.06 20.19
C ASN A 365 8.48 11.71 20.95
N THR A 366 9.58 11.49 21.67
CA THR A 366 9.80 10.31 22.53
C THR A 366 8.64 10.00 23.50
N THR A 367 8.00 11.02 24.09
CA THR A 367 6.85 10.86 25.01
C THR A 367 5.63 10.35 24.26
N ALA A 368 5.33 10.92 23.09
CA ALA A 368 4.24 10.46 22.25
C ALA A 368 4.45 9.01 21.77
N HIS A 369 5.67 8.63 21.41
CA HIS A 369 5.97 7.25 21.06
C HIS A 369 5.70 6.26 22.20
N GLN A 370 5.95 6.65 23.46
CA GLN A 370 5.55 5.83 24.62
C GLN A 370 4.03 5.76 24.75
N LYS A 371 3.34 6.89 24.63
CA LYS A 371 1.87 6.94 24.67
C LYS A 371 1.24 6.04 23.61
N ILE A 372 1.77 6.04 22.38
CA ILE A 372 1.31 5.17 21.28
C ILE A 372 1.47 3.70 21.67
N ALA A 373 2.63 3.30 22.20
CA ALA A 373 2.86 1.92 22.65
C ALA A 373 1.91 1.52 23.80
N ASP A 374 1.67 2.42 24.76
CA ASP A 374 0.75 2.20 25.88
C ASP A 374 -0.70 2.03 25.41
N LEU A 375 -1.14 2.83 24.42
CA LEU A 375 -2.47 2.71 23.82
C LEU A 375 -2.64 1.37 23.10
N ILE A 376 -1.63 0.91 22.36
CA ILE A 376 -1.65 -0.42 21.72
C ILE A 376 -1.68 -1.54 22.76
N ALA A 377 -0.83 -1.45 23.79
CA ALA A 377 -0.82 -2.41 24.89
C ALA A 377 -2.17 -2.48 25.62
N THR A 378 -2.80 -1.32 25.85
CA THR A 378 -4.13 -1.24 26.45
C THR A 378 -5.17 -1.93 25.58
N GLU A 379 -5.17 -1.67 24.27
CA GLU A 379 -6.08 -2.30 23.31
C GLU A 379 -5.91 -3.83 23.27
N LEU A 380 -4.67 -4.33 23.33
CA LEU A 380 -4.40 -5.76 23.42
C LEU A 380 -4.98 -6.36 24.71
N LEU A 381 -4.81 -5.69 25.85
CA LEU A 381 -5.34 -6.14 27.14
C LEU A 381 -6.88 -6.09 27.22
N GLU A 382 -7.52 -5.13 26.55
CA GLU A 382 -8.98 -5.11 26.41
C GLU A 382 -9.46 -6.23 25.48
N GLY A 383 -8.76 -6.48 24.37
CA GLY A 383 -9.02 -7.60 23.49
C GLY A 383 -8.93 -8.96 24.17
N LYS A 384 -8.03 -9.11 25.15
CA LYS A 384 -7.96 -10.31 26.01
C LYS A 384 -9.27 -10.56 26.77
N LYS A 385 -9.97 -9.51 27.20
CA LYS A 385 -11.20 -9.61 28.00
C LYS A 385 -12.46 -9.73 27.12
N ALA A 386 -12.34 -9.53 25.81
CA ALA A 386 -13.45 -9.54 24.88
C ALA A 386 -14.13 -10.91 24.80
N SER A 387 -15.45 -10.90 24.63
CA SER A 387 -16.29 -12.10 24.54
C SER A 387 -16.60 -12.55 23.11
N ASN A 388 -16.42 -11.68 22.10
CA ASN A 388 -16.60 -12.01 20.69
C ASN A 388 -15.29 -12.48 20.07
N ILE A 389 -15.09 -13.81 20.05
CA ILE A 389 -13.80 -14.44 19.77
C ILE A 389 -13.90 -15.61 18.77
N ASP A 390 -14.99 -15.70 18.01
CA ASP A 390 -15.09 -16.75 17.01
C ASP A 390 -14.07 -16.51 15.90
N ARG A 391 -13.29 -17.54 15.55
CA ARG A 391 -12.31 -17.46 14.46
C ARG A 391 -13.02 -17.12 13.15
N MET A 392 -12.70 -15.98 12.58
CA MET A 392 -13.14 -15.62 11.23
C MET A 392 -12.45 -16.52 10.19
N ALA A 393 -13.26 -17.19 9.36
CA ALA A 393 -12.73 -18.02 8.25
C ALA A 393 -12.20 -17.16 7.09
N SER A 394 -12.83 -16.01 6.84
CA SER A 394 -12.44 -15.05 5.80
C SER A 394 -12.83 -13.63 6.21
N LEU A 395 -12.20 -12.64 5.58
CA LEU A 395 -12.68 -11.26 5.63
C LEU A 395 -13.97 -11.10 4.81
N PRO A 396 -14.81 -10.09 5.11
CA PRO A 396 -15.89 -9.70 4.22
C PRO A 396 -15.36 -9.28 2.84
N ALA A 397 -16.26 -9.20 1.85
CA ALA A 397 -15.97 -8.58 0.56
C ALA A 397 -15.42 -7.16 0.77
N PRO A 398 -14.49 -6.67 -0.07
CA PRO A 398 -13.87 -5.37 0.15
C PRO A 398 -14.91 -4.23 0.20
N LEU A 399 -14.69 -3.26 1.07
CA LEU A 399 -15.53 -2.07 1.22
C LEU A 399 -15.34 -1.12 0.03
N TYR A 400 -14.10 -0.96 -0.41
CA TYR A 400 -13.70 -0.16 -1.57
C TYR A 400 -13.11 -1.07 -2.64
N SER A 401 -11.97 -1.70 -2.35
CA SER A 401 -11.25 -2.51 -3.33
C SER A 401 -10.14 -3.37 -2.71
N ASN A 402 -9.78 -4.44 -3.41
CA ASN A 402 -8.64 -5.31 -3.10
C ASN A 402 -7.64 -5.41 -4.28
N ILE A 403 -7.67 -4.43 -5.19
CA ILE A 403 -6.87 -4.41 -6.44
C ILE A 403 -5.34 -4.44 -6.25
N LEU A 404 -4.84 -4.24 -5.02
CA LEU A 404 -3.40 -4.25 -4.71
C LEU A 404 -3.03 -5.33 -3.68
N GLU A 405 -3.96 -6.21 -3.33
CA GLU A 405 -3.77 -7.20 -2.27
C GLU A 405 -2.63 -8.17 -2.61
N ASP A 406 -2.51 -8.55 -3.87
CA ASP A 406 -1.45 -9.40 -4.43
C ASP A 406 -0.34 -8.59 -5.13
N ALA A 407 -0.24 -7.29 -4.89
CA ALA A 407 0.77 -6.45 -5.55
C ALA A 407 2.18 -6.66 -4.94
N PHE A 408 3.20 -6.71 -5.79
CA PHE A 408 4.60 -6.76 -5.39
C PHE A 408 5.43 -5.80 -6.24
N TYR A 409 6.49 -5.23 -5.68
CA TYR A 409 7.43 -4.45 -6.48
C TYR A 409 8.31 -5.36 -7.33
N LEU A 410 8.63 -4.87 -8.53
CA LEU A 410 9.57 -5.45 -9.46
C LEU A 410 10.66 -4.42 -9.75
N SER A 411 11.90 -4.84 -9.53
CA SER A 411 13.12 -4.07 -9.80
C SER A 411 13.83 -4.60 -11.04
N GLU A 412 15.01 -4.05 -11.36
CA GLU A 412 15.81 -4.52 -12.50
C GLU A 412 16.16 -6.01 -12.46
N THR A 413 16.23 -6.61 -11.25
CA THR A 413 16.55 -8.03 -11.09
C THR A 413 15.34 -8.95 -11.26
N ASP A 414 14.14 -8.40 -11.20
CA ASP A 414 12.89 -9.16 -11.22
C ASP A 414 12.25 -9.19 -12.63
N ILE A 415 12.47 -8.14 -13.43
CA ILE A 415 11.85 -8.02 -14.75
C ILE A 415 12.78 -7.39 -15.78
N THR A 416 12.87 -8.01 -16.96
CA THR A 416 13.65 -7.51 -18.09
C THR A 416 12.78 -6.61 -18.99
N PRO A 417 13.22 -5.38 -19.32
CA PRO A 417 12.54 -4.58 -20.32
C PRO A 417 12.59 -5.25 -21.70
N VAL A 418 11.46 -5.26 -22.41
CA VAL A 418 11.41 -5.67 -23.83
C VAL A 418 11.97 -4.57 -24.74
N GLN A 419 11.98 -3.34 -24.26
CA GLN A 419 12.65 -2.20 -24.89
C GLN A 419 13.22 -1.30 -23.79
N THR A 420 14.49 -0.93 -23.90
CA THR A 420 15.16 -0.10 -22.87
C THR A 420 15.43 1.34 -23.32
N GLY A 421 15.53 1.59 -24.63
CA GLY A 421 16.01 2.89 -25.13
C GLY A 421 17.41 3.20 -24.57
N VAL A 422 17.57 4.38 -23.95
CA VAL A 422 18.80 4.77 -23.23
C VAL A 422 18.60 4.81 -21.71
N TRP A 423 17.52 4.20 -21.21
CA TRP A 423 17.33 4.01 -19.78
C TRP A 423 18.43 3.10 -19.23
N THR A 424 18.85 3.35 -18.00
CA THR A 424 19.88 2.54 -17.33
C THR A 424 19.37 2.09 -15.97
N ALA A 425 19.77 0.89 -15.55
CA ALA A 425 19.54 0.43 -14.20
C ALA A 425 20.26 1.35 -13.22
N GLY A 426 19.54 1.88 -12.26
CA GLY A 426 20.05 2.80 -11.27
C GLY A 426 19.16 4.00 -11.03
N GLY A 427 19.47 4.67 -9.93
CA GLY A 427 18.85 5.89 -9.43
C GLY A 427 19.79 6.39 -8.34
N SER A 428 19.93 7.71 -8.21
CA SER A 428 20.90 8.30 -7.27
C SER A 428 20.36 8.41 -5.84
N ILE A 429 19.11 8.00 -5.62
CA ILE A 429 18.30 8.43 -4.49
C ILE A 429 17.70 7.20 -3.83
N TRP A 430 18.07 7.01 -2.55
CA TRP A 430 17.50 6.08 -1.56
C TRP A 430 17.05 4.73 -2.14
N ASP A 431 17.94 3.73 -2.14
CA ASP A 431 17.50 2.34 -2.25
C ASP A 431 16.58 2.05 -1.05
N PHE A 432 15.26 2.07 -1.27
CA PHE A 432 14.24 1.75 -0.28
C PHE A 432 14.23 0.26 0.11
N GLY A 433 15.35 -0.42 -0.11
CA GLY A 433 15.47 -1.86 -0.07
C GLY A 433 14.71 -2.56 -1.20
N THR A 434 14.23 -1.84 -2.21
CA THR A 434 13.52 -2.43 -3.36
C THR A 434 14.46 -2.88 -4.47
N GLY A 435 15.77 -2.66 -4.32
CA GLY A 435 16.72 -2.84 -5.43
C GLY A 435 16.75 -1.63 -6.35
N LYS A 436 17.45 -1.75 -7.48
CA LYS A 436 17.60 -0.64 -8.43
C LYS A 436 16.41 -0.59 -9.38
N GLY A 437 15.82 0.60 -9.51
CA GLY A 437 14.91 0.91 -10.60
C GLY A 437 15.65 1.39 -11.85
N TRP A 438 15.03 2.31 -12.60
CA TRP A 438 15.53 2.79 -13.88
C TRP A 438 15.56 4.31 -13.96
N ARG A 439 16.59 4.85 -14.60
CA ARG A 439 16.75 6.29 -14.80
C ARG A 439 17.06 6.67 -16.24
N SER A 440 16.64 7.86 -16.63
CA SER A 440 17.01 8.50 -17.88
C SER A 440 17.02 10.02 -17.76
N GLU A 441 17.69 10.66 -18.73
CA GLU A 441 17.77 12.12 -18.88
C GLU A 441 17.51 12.55 -20.34
N ILE A 442 17.15 11.61 -21.23
CA ILE A 442 17.04 11.83 -22.67
C ILE A 442 15.58 11.78 -23.12
N ALA A 443 15.09 12.90 -23.64
CA ALA A 443 13.74 13.02 -24.19
C ALA A 443 13.47 11.97 -25.26
N ASN A 444 12.22 11.49 -25.31
CA ASN A 444 11.71 10.45 -26.19
C ASN A 444 12.32 9.05 -25.99
N SER A 445 13.21 8.86 -25.01
CA SER A 445 13.65 7.53 -24.60
C SER A 445 12.50 6.78 -23.93
N GLU A 446 12.26 5.55 -24.37
CA GLU A 446 11.13 4.74 -23.93
C GLU A 446 11.60 3.40 -23.38
N LEU A 447 11.06 3.06 -22.21
CA LEU A 447 11.21 1.82 -21.49
C LEU A 447 9.88 1.05 -21.59
N GLN A 448 9.94 -0.23 -21.98
CA GLN A 448 8.77 -1.09 -22.11
C GLN A 448 8.96 -2.39 -21.34
N PHE A 449 7.91 -2.84 -20.66
CA PHE A 449 7.88 -4.11 -19.92
C PHE A 449 6.72 -4.96 -20.37
N LYS A 450 6.95 -6.27 -20.50
CA LYS A 450 5.87 -7.24 -20.58
C LYS A 450 5.42 -7.58 -19.17
N ILE A 451 4.20 -7.18 -18.83
CA ILE A 451 3.59 -7.44 -17.53
C ILE A 451 2.44 -8.43 -17.69
N ASN A 452 2.05 -9.09 -16.61
CA ASN A 452 0.93 -10.01 -16.59
C ASN A 452 0.06 -9.66 -15.39
N GLY A 453 -1.21 -9.34 -15.59
CA GLY A 453 -2.10 -8.82 -14.54
C GLY A 453 -3.00 -7.70 -15.04
N ASP A 454 -4.11 -7.46 -14.35
CA ASP A 454 -5.11 -6.45 -14.73
C ASP A 454 -4.87 -5.07 -14.10
N VAL A 455 -3.85 -4.96 -13.24
CA VAL A 455 -3.37 -3.71 -12.62
C VAL A 455 -1.86 -3.58 -12.82
N ALA A 456 -1.44 -2.41 -13.27
CA ALA A 456 -0.03 -2.03 -13.38
C ALA A 456 0.22 -0.73 -12.64
N ALA A 457 1.39 -0.58 -12.06
CA ALA A 457 1.74 0.66 -11.39
C ALA A 457 3.23 0.96 -11.45
N VAL A 458 3.55 2.25 -11.41
CA VAL A 458 4.90 2.76 -11.50
C VAL A 458 5.14 3.67 -10.31
N THR A 459 6.12 3.32 -9.49
CA THR A 459 6.58 4.15 -8.38
C THR A 459 7.76 4.98 -8.84
N TYR A 460 7.70 6.28 -8.64
CA TYR A 460 8.76 7.23 -8.98
C TYR A 460 9.00 8.18 -7.82
N TRP A 461 10.15 8.83 -7.82
CA TRP A 461 10.48 9.80 -6.77
C TRP A 461 10.25 11.22 -7.30
N LYS A 462 9.48 12.04 -6.58
CA LYS A 462 9.35 13.48 -6.85
C LYS A 462 10.45 14.27 -6.16
N ARG A 463 11.19 15.07 -6.93
CA ARG A 463 12.36 15.83 -6.46
C ARG A 463 12.10 17.33 -6.36
N PRO A 464 12.83 18.04 -5.48
CA PRO A 464 12.73 19.49 -5.40
C PRO A 464 12.95 20.14 -6.77
N ALA A 465 12.24 21.24 -7.04
CA ALA A 465 12.23 21.89 -8.36
C ALA A 465 13.64 22.28 -8.86
N ASN A 466 14.55 22.59 -7.94
CA ASN A 466 15.95 22.95 -8.22
C ASN A 466 16.83 21.77 -8.64
N GLU A 467 16.36 20.52 -8.56
CA GLU A 467 17.09 19.32 -8.99
C GLU A 467 16.87 18.94 -10.47
N ASN A 468 16.05 19.71 -11.19
CA ASN A 468 15.82 19.60 -12.63
C ASN A 468 15.29 18.21 -13.08
N PHE A 469 14.32 17.69 -12.33
CA PHE A 469 13.53 16.52 -12.74
C PHE A 469 12.44 16.92 -13.73
N GLY A 470 12.07 16.00 -14.62
CA GLY A 470 11.13 16.23 -15.72
C GLY A 470 9.85 15.43 -15.63
N THR A 471 9.14 15.37 -16.76
CA THR A 471 7.86 14.68 -16.91
C THR A 471 8.00 13.42 -17.77
N ALA A 472 7.19 12.40 -17.49
CA ALA A 472 7.15 11.16 -18.26
C ALA A 472 5.70 10.80 -18.65
N GLN A 473 5.55 10.17 -19.81
CA GLN A 473 4.31 9.52 -20.24
C GLN A 473 4.31 8.05 -19.83
N ILE A 474 3.21 7.58 -19.27
CA ILE A 474 3.01 6.19 -18.88
C ILE A 474 1.67 5.70 -19.43
N TRP A 475 1.67 4.52 -20.06
CA TRP A 475 0.47 3.87 -20.57
C TRP A 475 0.65 2.36 -20.66
N VAL A 476 -0.45 1.64 -20.85
CA VAL A 476 -0.44 0.19 -21.07
C VAL A 476 -1.16 -0.11 -22.38
N ASP A 477 -0.53 -0.92 -23.23
CA ASP A 477 -0.99 -1.28 -24.58
C ASP A 477 -1.35 -0.04 -25.42
N ASP A 478 -2.57 0.00 -25.97
CA ASP A 478 -3.09 1.10 -26.77
C ASP A 478 -3.90 2.11 -25.95
N ASN A 479 -3.88 2.02 -24.61
CA ASN A 479 -4.64 2.94 -23.75
C ASN A 479 -4.03 4.36 -23.77
N PRO A 480 -4.85 5.40 -23.49
CA PRO A 480 -4.37 6.78 -23.44
C PRO A 480 -3.25 6.99 -22.42
N ALA A 481 -2.22 7.74 -22.82
CA ALA A 481 -1.09 8.02 -21.95
C ALA A 481 -1.39 9.05 -20.87
N VAL A 482 -0.76 8.79 -19.73
CA VAL A 482 -0.78 9.59 -18.51
C VAL A 482 0.51 10.36 -18.42
N VAL A 483 0.47 11.67 -18.17
CA VAL A 483 1.67 12.46 -17.90
C VAL A 483 1.84 12.60 -16.40
N ILE A 484 3.02 12.19 -15.90
CA ILE A 484 3.44 12.36 -14.51
C ILE A 484 4.63 13.33 -14.42
N ASP A 485 4.75 14.01 -13.28
CA ASP A 485 5.78 15.01 -13.00
C ASP A 485 6.69 14.54 -11.85
N GLY A 486 7.97 14.33 -12.17
CA GLY A 486 9.01 13.94 -11.21
C GLY A 486 9.58 15.12 -10.42
N SER A 487 9.07 16.33 -10.60
CA SER A 487 9.50 17.54 -9.88
C SER A 487 8.51 17.97 -8.79
N ASN A 488 8.83 19.05 -8.07
CA ASN A 488 7.98 19.69 -7.06
C ASN A 488 7.56 18.78 -5.89
N GLY A 489 8.47 17.95 -5.39
CA GLY A 489 8.22 17.14 -4.18
C GLY A 489 9.50 16.60 -3.55
N GLU A 490 9.39 16.00 -2.37
CA GLU A 490 10.44 15.18 -1.77
C GLU A 490 9.82 13.92 -1.15
N HIS A 491 9.15 13.14 -2.00
CA HIS A 491 8.42 11.93 -1.62
C HIS A 491 8.32 10.96 -2.79
N ILE A 492 8.01 9.70 -2.49
CA ILE A 492 7.59 8.78 -3.54
C ILE A 492 6.16 9.09 -3.96
N ASP A 493 5.89 8.88 -5.22
CA ASP A 493 4.58 9.01 -5.82
C ASP A 493 4.36 7.86 -6.79
N GLN A 494 3.10 7.56 -7.07
CA GLN A 494 2.72 6.38 -7.86
C GLN A 494 1.60 6.69 -8.81
N ILE A 495 1.72 6.11 -10.01
CA ILE A 495 0.59 5.98 -10.92
C ILE A 495 0.09 4.55 -10.92
N VAL A 496 -1.21 4.37 -10.71
CA VAL A 496 -1.89 3.08 -10.78
C VAL A 496 -2.82 3.07 -11.98
N LEU A 497 -2.60 2.08 -12.85
CA LEU A 497 -3.34 1.83 -14.08
C LEU A 497 -4.16 0.57 -13.88
N THR A 498 -5.49 0.71 -13.97
CA THR A 498 -6.45 -0.37 -13.68
C THR A 498 -7.32 -0.66 -14.90
N ASP A 499 -8.16 -1.70 -14.82
CA ASP A 499 -9.03 -2.15 -15.91
C ASP A 499 -8.22 -2.45 -17.19
N LEU A 500 -7.08 -3.13 -17.05
CA LEU A 500 -6.25 -3.56 -18.18
C LEU A 500 -6.84 -4.79 -18.89
N GLY A 501 -7.58 -5.61 -18.15
CA GLY A 501 -8.07 -6.91 -18.60
C GLY A 501 -7.17 -8.04 -18.12
N ILE A 502 -7.60 -9.28 -18.33
CA ILE A 502 -6.84 -10.46 -17.89
C ILE A 502 -5.72 -10.71 -18.89
N GLY A 503 -4.51 -10.88 -18.36
CA GLY A 503 -3.41 -11.51 -19.09
C GLY A 503 -2.19 -10.62 -19.30
N GLU A 504 -1.53 -10.81 -20.44
CA GLU A 504 -0.25 -10.15 -20.74
C GLU A 504 -0.46 -8.81 -21.42
N HIS A 505 0.24 -7.79 -20.94
CA HIS A 505 0.18 -6.41 -21.43
C HIS A 505 1.58 -5.82 -21.62
N ILE A 506 1.70 -4.74 -22.38
CA ILE A 506 2.92 -3.95 -22.50
C ILE A 506 2.76 -2.65 -21.73
N LEU A 507 3.53 -2.48 -20.65
CA LEU A 507 3.66 -1.22 -19.93
C LEU A 507 4.72 -0.36 -20.62
N HIS A 508 4.37 0.88 -20.94
CA HIS A 508 5.23 1.85 -21.59
C HIS A 508 5.55 3.02 -20.65
N ILE A 509 6.81 3.45 -20.63
CA ILE A 509 7.27 4.62 -19.89
C ILE A 509 8.20 5.43 -20.79
N LYS A 510 7.79 6.64 -21.17
CA LYS A 510 8.52 7.50 -22.10
C LYS A 510 8.83 8.86 -21.50
N LEU A 511 10.11 9.21 -21.46
CA LEU A 511 10.54 10.52 -20.97
C LEU A 511 10.19 11.63 -21.97
N LEU A 512 9.61 12.74 -21.51
CA LEU A 512 9.17 13.84 -22.39
C LEU A 512 10.24 14.90 -22.64
N GLU A 513 11.14 15.09 -21.67
CA GLU A 513 12.08 16.21 -21.63
C GLU A 513 13.51 15.74 -21.42
N ASN A 514 14.51 16.54 -21.82
CA ASN A 514 15.92 16.27 -21.51
C ASN A 514 16.21 16.66 -20.05
N LYS A 515 15.55 15.98 -19.12
CA LYS A 515 15.59 16.21 -17.67
C LYS A 515 15.61 14.88 -16.94
N LYS A 516 16.10 14.87 -15.70
CA LYS A 516 16.19 13.66 -14.89
C LYS A 516 14.81 13.07 -14.63
N PHE A 517 14.74 11.75 -14.70
CA PHE A 517 13.59 10.99 -14.23
C PHE A 517 14.07 9.65 -13.69
N GLU A 518 13.58 9.27 -12.51
CA GLU A 518 13.95 8.04 -11.83
C GLU A 518 12.67 7.28 -11.44
N ILE A 519 12.57 6.05 -11.93
CA ILE A 519 11.58 5.07 -11.52
C ILE A 519 12.22 4.25 -10.40
N VAL A 520 11.52 4.12 -9.27
CA VAL A 520 11.97 3.31 -8.12
C VAL A 520 11.73 1.83 -8.40
N CYS A 521 10.50 1.51 -8.82
CA CYS A 521 10.08 0.16 -9.18
C CYS A 521 8.78 0.22 -9.99
N ILE A 522 8.43 -0.90 -10.61
CA ILE A 522 7.06 -1.13 -11.11
C ILE A 522 6.37 -2.15 -10.20
N ALA A 523 5.05 -2.25 -10.27
CA ALA A 523 4.29 -3.30 -9.61
C ALA A 523 3.14 -3.77 -10.49
N VAL A 524 2.72 -5.01 -10.28
CA VAL A 524 1.63 -5.64 -11.02
C VAL A 524 0.73 -6.37 -10.02
N SER A 525 -0.58 -6.37 -10.25
CA SER A 525 -1.58 -6.98 -9.35
C SER A 525 -2.76 -7.56 -10.13
N GLY A 526 -3.57 -8.40 -9.47
CA GLY A 526 -4.81 -9.00 -9.98
C GLY A 526 -4.65 -10.17 -10.95
N GLU A 527 -5.66 -10.41 -11.80
CA GLU A 527 -5.79 -11.69 -12.52
C GLU A 527 -4.70 -11.90 -13.60
N ARG A 528 -3.89 -12.95 -13.45
CA ARG A 528 -2.84 -13.31 -14.43
C ARG A 528 -3.36 -14.32 -15.44
N SER A 529 -2.72 -14.38 -16.61
CA SER A 529 -3.10 -15.29 -17.71
C SER A 529 -3.11 -16.79 -17.36
N TYR A 530 -2.38 -17.18 -16.31
CA TYR A 530 -2.33 -18.57 -15.83
C TYR A 530 -3.30 -18.90 -14.69
N TRP A 531 -4.18 -17.97 -14.34
CA TRP A 531 -5.19 -18.20 -13.32
C TRP A 531 -6.29 -19.04 -13.96
N ASN A 532 -6.58 -20.20 -13.37
CA ASN A 532 -7.60 -21.14 -13.86
C ASN A 532 -7.23 -21.81 -15.20
N GLY A 533 -6.04 -22.42 -15.25
CA GLY A 533 -5.59 -23.25 -16.37
C GLY A 533 -4.72 -24.41 -15.94
N ARG A 534 -4.18 -25.16 -16.91
CA ARG A 534 -3.35 -26.34 -16.67
C ARG A 534 -1.89 -26.08 -17.03
N TYR A 535 -0.99 -26.25 -16.07
CA TYR A 535 0.41 -25.84 -16.17
C TYR A 535 1.36 -26.86 -15.55
N TYR A 536 2.60 -26.88 -16.05
CA TYR A 536 3.72 -27.42 -15.31
C TYR A 536 4.29 -26.36 -14.38
N LEU A 537 4.55 -26.73 -13.13
CA LEU A 537 5.32 -25.91 -12.20
C LEU A 537 6.80 -26.28 -12.33
N GLU A 538 7.59 -25.40 -12.95
CA GLU A 538 9.00 -25.63 -13.29
C GLU A 538 9.90 -24.77 -12.41
N ASN A 539 10.95 -25.36 -11.82
CA ASN A 539 11.93 -24.61 -11.05
C ASN A 539 12.93 -23.89 -11.96
N VAL A 540 13.18 -22.61 -11.67
CA VAL A 540 14.03 -21.75 -12.52
C VAL A 540 15.51 -22.16 -12.47
N ALA A 541 16.00 -22.73 -11.37
CA ALA A 541 17.42 -23.03 -11.19
C ALA A 541 17.90 -24.25 -12.01
N ASN A 542 17.02 -25.20 -12.31
CA ASN A 542 17.40 -26.46 -12.95
C ASN A 542 16.39 -27.02 -13.96
N ASN A 543 15.30 -26.30 -14.23
CA ASN A 543 14.25 -26.68 -15.16
C ASN A 543 13.56 -28.01 -14.81
N LEU A 544 13.67 -28.48 -13.57
CA LEU A 544 12.90 -29.65 -13.11
C LEU A 544 11.45 -29.23 -12.86
N ARG A 545 10.53 -30.13 -13.18
CA ARG A 545 9.09 -29.91 -13.07
C ARG A 545 8.50 -30.78 -11.96
N LEU A 546 7.54 -30.22 -11.24
CA LEU A 546 6.77 -30.94 -10.23
C LEU A 546 6.12 -32.16 -10.86
N THR A 547 6.32 -33.33 -10.26
CA THR A 547 5.87 -34.62 -10.80
C THR A 547 5.27 -35.49 -9.72
N ILE A 548 4.14 -36.12 -10.03
CA ILE A 548 3.52 -37.17 -9.21
C ILE A 548 3.77 -38.51 -9.88
N SER A 549 4.42 -39.44 -9.18
CA SER A 549 4.61 -40.82 -9.64
C SER A 549 4.41 -41.79 -8.47
N ASN A 550 3.47 -42.73 -8.59
CA ASN A 550 3.13 -43.68 -7.52
C ASN A 550 2.82 -43.00 -6.15
N ASN A 551 2.16 -41.83 -6.18
CA ASN A 551 1.91 -40.94 -5.04
C ASN A 551 3.15 -40.25 -4.44
N ASP A 552 4.34 -40.47 -4.99
CA ASP A 552 5.52 -39.71 -4.62
C ASP A 552 5.54 -38.37 -5.36
N ILE A 553 5.76 -37.28 -4.62
CA ILE A 553 5.88 -35.93 -5.16
C ILE A 553 7.36 -35.58 -5.24
N THR A 554 7.84 -35.40 -6.47
CA THR A 554 9.26 -35.13 -6.77
C THR A 554 9.38 -34.06 -7.86
N MET A 555 10.62 -33.66 -8.14
CA MET A 555 10.96 -32.77 -9.24
C MET A 555 11.79 -33.55 -10.27
N ASN A 556 11.36 -33.59 -11.53
CA ASN A 556 12.15 -34.22 -12.61
C ASN A 556 11.80 -33.58 -13.98
N PRO A 557 12.53 -33.89 -15.08
CA PRO A 557 12.28 -33.25 -16.38
C PRO A 557 10.90 -33.55 -16.99
N ASN A 558 10.30 -34.69 -16.65
CA ASN A 558 8.99 -35.12 -17.12
C ASN A 558 7.92 -34.77 -16.07
N GLY A 559 7.56 -33.49 -16.03
CA GLY A 559 6.57 -32.95 -15.10
C GLY A 559 5.17 -33.57 -15.20
N THR A 560 4.39 -33.41 -14.14
CA THR A 560 2.94 -33.61 -14.15
C THR A 560 2.27 -32.24 -14.30
N GLY A 561 1.34 -32.11 -15.24
CA GLY A 561 0.50 -30.91 -15.34
C GLY A 561 -0.48 -30.84 -14.18
N PHE A 562 -0.67 -29.66 -13.62
CA PHE A 562 -1.66 -29.39 -12.57
C PHE A 562 -2.64 -28.35 -13.06
N ASN A 563 -3.91 -28.45 -12.66
CA ASN A 563 -4.76 -27.28 -12.76
C ASN A 563 -4.44 -26.35 -11.59
N VAL A 564 -4.31 -25.08 -11.93
CA VAL A 564 -4.08 -23.99 -10.98
C VAL A 564 -5.42 -23.29 -10.82
N SER A 565 -5.97 -23.32 -9.61
CA SER A 565 -7.24 -22.65 -9.31
C SER A 565 -7.03 -21.51 -8.35
N HIS A 566 -7.62 -20.35 -8.64
CA HIS A 566 -7.77 -19.29 -7.67
C HIS A 566 -8.97 -19.55 -6.77
N THR A 567 -8.77 -19.45 -5.47
CA THR A 567 -9.81 -19.68 -4.46
C THR A 567 -10.55 -18.39 -4.14
N ASP A 568 -11.81 -18.48 -3.74
CA ASP A 568 -12.65 -17.33 -3.40
C ASP A 568 -12.03 -16.45 -2.29
N ASP A 569 -11.20 -17.04 -1.43
CA ASP A 569 -10.50 -16.35 -0.35
C ASP A 569 -9.10 -15.83 -0.74
N GLY A 570 -8.74 -15.83 -2.03
CA GLY A 570 -7.57 -15.12 -2.55
C GLY A 570 -6.26 -15.91 -2.59
N TYR A 571 -6.30 -17.22 -2.39
CA TYR A 571 -5.13 -18.10 -2.49
C TYR A 571 -5.14 -18.89 -3.79
N ILE A 572 -3.99 -19.46 -4.18
CA ILE A 572 -3.90 -20.44 -5.25
C ILE A 572 -3.87 -21.86 -4.69
N ALA A 573 -4.41 -22.81 -5.44
CA ALA A 573 -4.31 -24.24 -5.16
C ALA A 573 -3.93 -24.98 -6.44
N PHE A 574 -3.19 -26.08 -6.28
CA PHE A 574 -2.82 -26.98 -7.37
C PHE A 574 -3.60 -28.26 -7.22
N ASN A 575 -4.28 -28.72 -8.28
CA ASN A 575 -4.99 -29.98 -8.25
C ASN A 575 -4.72 -30.86 -9.47
N GLU A 576 -4.79 -32.17 -9.25
CA GLU A 576 -4.70 -33.19 -10.28
C GLU A 576 -5.60 -34.37 -9.90
N ASN A 577 -6.47 -34.81 -10.81
CA ASN A 577 -7.38 -35.95 -10.62
C ASN A 577 -8.16 -35.94 -9.28
N ASN A 578 -8.74 -34.79 -8.91
CA ASN A 578 -9.46 -34.57 -7.64
C ASN A 578 -8.60 -34.68 -6.37
N SER A 579 -7.28 -34.62 -6.50
CA SER A 579 -6.35 -34.49 -5.38
C SER A 579 -5.66 -33.13 -5.43
N TYR A 580 -5.58 -32.46 -4.31
CA TYR A 580 -4.87 -31.21 -4.12
C TYR A 580 -3.45 -31.47 -3.64
N LEU A 581 -2.52 -30.65 -4.12
CA LEU A 581 -1.20 -30.57 -3.55
C LEU A 581 -1.29 -29.89 -2.18
N SER A 582 -0.87 -30.60 -1.14
CA SER A 582 -0.92 -30.15 0.24
C SER A 582 0.46 -30.13 0.88
N VAL A 583 0.62 -29.35 1.94
CA VAL A 583 1.84 -29.28 2.75
C VAL A 583 1.55 -29.78 4.16
N ASN A 584 2.35 -30.74 4.59
CA ASN A 584 2.39 -31.16 5.97
C ASN A 584 3.04 -30.05 6.81
N ALA A 585 2.26 -29.41 7.68
CA ALA A 585 2.71 -28.21 8.40
C ALA A 585 3.96 -28.43 9.26
N ALA A 586 4.13 -29.63 9.84
CA ALA A 586 5.24 -29.94 10.74
C ALA A 586 6.55 -30.24 10.00
N THR A 587 6.47 -30.93 8.86
CA THR A 587 7.66 -31.42 8.12
C THR A 587 7.98 -30.59 6.89
N GLY A 588 7.03 -29.83 6.37
CA GLY A 588 7.12 -29.14 5.08
C GLY A 588 7.04 -30.10 3.88
N ALA A 589 6.84 -31.40 4.10
CA ALA A 589 6.69 -32.37 3.02
C ALA A 589 5.42 -32.10 2.21
N LEU A 590 5.52 -32.24 0.90
CA LEU A 590 4.37 -32.18 0.00
C LEU A 590 3.65 -33.53 0.01
N GLU A 591 2.33 -33.50 0.00
CA GLU A 591 1.45 -34.68 -0.02
C GLU A 591 0.21 -34.42 -0.88
N LEU A 592 -0.52 -35.48 -1.24
CA LEU A 592 -1.79 -35.37 -1.94
C LEU A 592 -2.96 -35.53 -0.96
N SER A 593 -3.91 -34.61 -1.03
CA SER A 593 -5.12 -34.62 -0.22
C SER A 593 -6.37 -34.51 -1.08
N SER A 594 -7.47 -35.13 -0.67
CA SER A 594 -8.79 -34.89 -1.29
C SER A 594 -9.42 -33.56 -0.90
N ASN A 595 -8.85 -32.84 0.06
CA ASN A 595 -9.45 -31.66 0.67
C ASN A 595 -8.78 -30.37 0.21
N LEU A 596 -9.61 -29.37 -0.11
CA LEU A 596 -9.19 -27.99 -0.26
C LEU A 596 -9.31 -27.29 1.10
N ASP A 597 -8.20 -27.22 1.82
CA ASP A 597 -8.10 -26.60 3.15
C ASP A 597 -6.81 -25.76 3.26
N THR A 598 -6.47 -25.30 4.46
CA THR A 598 -5.26 -24.52 4.74
C THR A 598 -3.98 -25.21 4.24
N SER A 599 -3.90 -26.54 4.30
CA SER A 599 -2.72 -27.28 3.86
C SER A 599 -2.55 -27.28 2.35
N SER A 600 -3.64 -27.10 1.59
CA SER A 600 -3.69 -27.12 0.13
C SER A 600 -3.64 -25.73 -0.52
N LYS A 601 -3.46 -24.67 0.27
CA LYS A 601 -3.49 -23.27 -0.18
C LYS A 601 -2.11 -22.64 -0.15
N PHE A 602 -1.82 -21.85 -1.17
CA PHE A 602 -0.56 -21.14 -1.32
C PHE A 602 -0.78 -19.68 -1.70
N LEU A 603 0.13 -18.81 -1.27
CA LEU A 603 0.26 -17.45 -1.77
C LEU A 603 1.17 -17.45 -2.99
N TYR A 604 0.74 -16.73 -4.03
CA TYR A 604 1.54 -16.41 -5.20
C TYR A 604 2.32 -15.12 -4.93
N ILE A 605 3.65 -15.19 -4.95
CA ILE A 605 4.52 -14.02 -4.80
C ILE A 605 5.12 -13.69 -6.17
N ASP A 606 4.61 -12.61 -6.77
CA ASP A 606 5.07 -12.17 -8.08
C ASP A 606 6.50 -11.63 -8.03
N LYS A 607 7.36 -12.17 -8.89
CA LYS A 607 8.74 -11.72 -9.11
C LYS A 607 8.99 -11.50 -10.60
N GLY A 608 7.97 -11.04 -11.32
CA GLY A 608 8.02 -10.56 -12.69
C GLY A 608 8.00 -11.72 -13.67
N GLU A 609 9.18 -12.17 -14.08
CA GLU A 609 9.30 -13.30 -15.01
C GLU A 609 9.16 -14.66 -14.33
N LYS A 610 9.14 -14.68 -12.99
CA LYS A 610 9.09 -15.87 -12.14
C LYS A 610 8.28 -15.59 -10.88
N ALA A 611 8.03 -16.62 -10.08
CA ALA A 611 7.28 -16.49 -8.84
C ALA A 611 7.86 -17.33 -7.71
N ALA A 612 7.73 -16.85 -6.48
CA ALA A 612 7.87 -17.70 -5.30
C ALA A 612 6.48 -18.15 -4.83
N ILE A 613 6.39 -19.37 -4.32
CA ILE A 613 5.12 -19.96 -3.87
C ILE A 613 5.21 -20.22 -2.37
N ARG A 614 4.34 -19.61 -1.58
CA ARG A 614 4.41 -19.69 -0.11
C ARG A 614 3.23 -20.49 0.44
N ALA A 615 3.51 -21.56 1.19
CA ALA A 615 2.48 -22.43 1.74
C ALA A 615 1.78 -21.77 2.92
N LEU A 616 0.43 -21.81 2.93
CA LEU A 616 -0.36 -21.31 4.05
C LEU A 616 -0.22 -22.20 5.28
N ALA A 617 0.05 -23.50 5.09
CA ALA A 617 0.18 -24.51 6.13
C ALA A 617 1.23 -24.18 7.21
N ASN A 618 2.39 -23.63 6.80
CA ASN A 618 3.52 -23.38 7.69
C ASN A 618 4.24 -22.04 7.41
N GLY A 619 3.75 -21.25 6.46
CA GLY A 619 4.31 -19.95 6.11
C GLY A 619 5.67 -19.99 5.41
N LYS A 620 6.11 -21.15 4.91
CA LYS A 620 7.38 -21.33 4.22
C LYS A 620 7.20 -21.33 2.70
N TYR A 621 8.24 -20.92 1.98
CA TYR A 621 8.29 -21.02 0.53
C TYR A 621 8.55 -22.46 0.10
N LEU A 622 7.97 -22.84 -1.03
CA LEU A 622 8.39 -24.02 -1.78
C LEU A 622 9.85 -23.87 -2.16
N SER A 623 10.64 -24.87 -1.82
CA SER A 623 12.08 -24.94 -2.06
C SER A 623 12.40 -26.31 -2.63
N GLN A 624 13.22 -26.31 -3.67
CA GLN A 624 13.71 -27.53 -4.29
C GLN A 624 15.18 -27.77 -3.93
N LYS A 625 15.50 -29.03 -3.62
CA LYS A 625 16.86 -29.54 -3.46
C LYS A 625 16.95 -30.94 -4.03
N ASP A 626 17.90 -31.16 -4.94
CA ASP A 626 18.01 -32.39 -5.75
C ASP A 626 16.68 -32.70 -6.45
N ASN A 627 16.05 -33.85 -6.22
CA ASN A 627 14.75 -34.18 -6.82
C ASN A 627 13.60 -33.98 -5.82
N ILE A 628 13.86 -33.37 -4.66
CA ILE A 628 12.91 -33.21 -3.56
C ILE A 628 12.41 -31.77 -3.53
N ILE A 629 11.11 -31.60 -3.34
CA ILE A 629 10.47 -30.29 -3.13
C ILE A 629 9.78 -30.30 -1.76
N THR A 630 9.96 -29.22 -1.00
CA THR A 630 9.39 -29.03 0.35
C THR A 630 9.02 -27.58 0.57
N ALA A 631 8.07 -27.30 1.46
CA ALA A 631 7.84 -25.97 2.01
C ALA A 631 8.69 -25.80 3.28
N SER A 632 9.94 -25.35 3.14
CA SER A 632 10.93 -25.42 4.24
C SER A 632 11.72 -24.13 4.50
N THR A 633 11.73 -23.17 3.58
CA THR A 633 12.55 -21.95 3.70
C THR A 633 11.71 -20.69 3.96
N SER A 634 12.32 -19.71 4.65
CA SER A 634 11.79 -18.35 4.81
C SER A 634 12.50 -17.32 3.94
N ASP A 635 13.64 -17.70 3.36
CA ASP A 635 14.39 -16.87 2.42
C ASP A 635 14.20 -17.40 1.00
N ILE A 636 14.18 -16.48 0.05
CA ILE A 636 14.00 -16.78 -1.36
C ILE A 636 15.37 -16.69 -2.05
N ALA A 637 15.84 -17.79 -2.61
CA ALA A 637 16.96 -17.88 -3.52
C ALA A 637 16.51 -18.47 -4.87
N ASP A 638 17.45 -18.75 -5.77
CA ASP A 638 17.12 -19.18 -7.14
C ASP A 638 16.32 -20.50 -7.17
N ASN A 639 16.50 -21.37 -6.18
CA ASN A 639 15.79 -22.65 -6.05
C ASN A 639 14.38 -22.53 -5.45
N GLU A 640 13.94 -21.34 -5.05
CA GLU A 640 12.57 -21.04 -4.61
C GLU A 640 11.72 -20.37 -5.70
N TYR A 641 12.30 -20.11 -6.87
CA TYR A 641 11.59 -19.53 -7.99
C TYR A 641 11.04 -20.58 -8.95
N PHE A 642 9.80 -20.36 -9.37
CA PHE A 642 9.06 -21.24 -10.25
C PHE A 642 8.40 -20.48 -11.41
N LEU A 643 8.20 -21.20 -12.51
CA LEU A 643 7.48 -20.77 -13.71
C LEU A 643 6.24 -21.64 -13.89
N PHE A 644 5.15 -21.00 -14.33
CA PHE A 644 3.97 -21.68 -14.86
C PHE A 644 4.15 -21.87 -16.36
N LYS A 645 4.51 -23.09 -16.79
CA LYS A 645 4.66 -23.43 -18.22
C LYS A 645 3.37 -24.06 -18.72
N ASN A 646 2.76 -23.46 -19.73
CA ASN A 646 1.53 -23.97 -20.32
C ASN A 646 1.78 -25.36 -20.95
N GLU A 647 0.90 -26.30 -20.66
CA GLU A 647 0.96 -27.65 -21.24
C GLU A 647 0.62 -27.66 -22.75
N GLY A 648 -0.06 -26.62 -23.24
CA GLY A 648 -0.50 -26.46 -24.64
C GLY A 648 0.21 -25.38 -25.46
N ASP A 649 1.25 -24.70 -24.95
CA ASP A 649 1.99 -23.67 -25.70
C ASP A 649 3.04 -24.33 -26.63
N PRO A 650 3.12 -23.94 -27.92
CA PRO A 650 4.10 -24.49 -28.86
C PRO A 650 5.57 -24.33 -28.43
N THR A 651 5.88 -23.53 -27.42
CA THR A 651 7.23 -23.43 -26.83
C THR A 651 7.61 -24.62 -25.93
N THR A 652 6.67 -25.24 -25.21
CA THR A 652 6.88 -26.54 -24.53
C THR A 652 6.83 -27.70 -25.54
N ILE A 653 6.14 -27.51 -26.67
CA ILE A 653 6.27 -28.41 -27.83
C ILE A 653 7.66 -28.29 -28.46
N ASN A 654 8.41 -27.19 -28.32
CA ASN A 654 9.78 -27.12 -28.85
C ASN A 654 10.81 -27.93 -28.02
N GLU A 655 10.55 -28.18 -26.73
CA GLU A 655 11.35 -29.15 -25.95
C GLU A 655 10.88 -30.60 -26.15
N LEU A 656 9.63 -30.81 -26.60
CA LEU A 656 9.09 -32.10 -27.05
C LEU A 656 9.29 -32.34 -28.57
N ARG A 657 9.79 -31.36 -29.33
CA ARG A 657 10.08 -31.42 -30.78
C ARG A 657 11.48 -31.96 -31.11
N ASN A 658 12.13 -32.61 -30.15
CA ASN A 658 13.24 -33.50 -30.47
C ASN A 658 12.81 -34.75 -31.28
N ASN A 659 11.54 -34.84 -31.72
CA ASN A 659 11.02 -35.91 -32.58
C ASN A 659 10.39 -35.42 -33.91
N GLU A 660 10.38 -34.12 -34.23
CA GLU A 660 9.96 -33.67 -35.56
C GLU A 660 11.18 -33.49 -36.48
N ILE A 661 11.08 -34.03 -37.70
CA ILE A 661 12.08 -33.85 -38.76
C ILE A 661 12.30 -32.35 -38.99
N ASP A 662 13.52 -31.88 -38.72
CA ASP A 662 13.97 -30.52 -38.97
C ASP A 662 15.00 -30.52 -40.11
N CYS A 663 14.93 -29.51 -40.97
CA CYS A 663 15.82 -29.33 -42.10
C CYS A 663 16.18 -27.85 -42.21
N SER A 664 17.43 -27.53 -41.88
CA SER A 664 17.96 -26.16 -41.93
C SER A 664 19.17 -26.09 -42.87
N VAL A 665 19.53 -24.88 -43.29
CA VAL A 665 20.71 -24.63 -44.12
C VAL A 665 21.66 -23.73 -43.38
N VAL A 666 22.92 -24.15 -43.28
CA VAL A 666 24.01 -23.35 -42.71
C VAL A 666 25.16 -23.35 -43.70
N SER A 667 25.42 -22.20 -44.33
CA SER A 667 26.39 -22.10 -45.43
C SER A 667 26.05 -23.08 -46.56
N ASN A 668 27.00 -23.93 -46.99
CA ASN A 668 26.78 -24.91 -48.05
C ASN A 668 26.30 -26.29 -47.54
N GLN A 669 25.74 -26.34 -46.33
CA GLN A 669 25.29 -27.57 -45.68
C GLN A 669 23.79 -27.53 -45.43
N ILE A 670 23.10 -28.59 -45.84
CA ILE A 670 21.77 -28.94 -45.38
C ILE A 670 21.95 -29.79 -44.13
N ILE A 671 21.45 -29.32 -42.99
CA ILE A 671 21.48 -30.01 -41.72
C ILE A 671 20.10 -30.60 -41.47
N ILE A 672 20.02 -31.92 -41.37
CA ILE A 672 18.78 -32.66 -41.11
C ILE A 672 18.85 -33.27 -39.72
N LYS A 673 17.83 -33.02 -38.90
CA LYS A 673 17.71 -33.56 -37.55
C LYS A 673 16.45 -34.39 -37.40
N ASN A 674 16.49 -35.36 -36.48
CA ASN A 674 15.33 -36.16 -36.06
C ASN A 674 14.64 -36.94 -37.22
N ALA A 675 15.44 -37.51 -38.13
CA ALA A 675 14.96 -38.21 -39.33
C ALA A 675 15.57 -39.61 -39.53
N ILE A 676 16.04 -40.29 -38.47
CA ILE A 676 16.61 -41.65 -38.57
C ILE A 676 15.58 -42.60 -39.21
N GLY A 677 16.01 -43.32 -40.23
CA GLY A 677 15.17 -44.29 -40.96
C GLY A 677 14.41 -43.69 -42.14
N GLU A 678 14.32 -42.36 -42.24
CA GLU A 678 13.66 -41.67 -43.33
C GLU A 678 14.56 -41.52 -44.56
N GLN A 679 13.95 -41.42 -45.74
CA GLN A 679 14.65 -41.11 -46.98
C GLN A 679 14.60 -39.61 -47.26
N VAL A 680 15.76 -39.00 -47.46
CA VAL A 680 15.87 -37.65 -48.00
C VAL A 680 15.98 -37.68 -49.53
N ASN A 681 15.26 -36.79 -50.20
CA ASN A 681 15.34 -36.51 -51.62
C ASN A 681 15.54 -35.00 -51.82
N ILE A 682 16.54 -34.58 -52.60
CA ILE A 682 16.76 -33.16 -52.95
C ILE A 682 16.50 -32.98 -54.44
N PHE A 683 15.66 -32.01 -54.79
CA PHE A 683 15.29 -31.66 -56.16
C PHE A 683 15.69 -30.23 -56.48
N ASP A 684 16.01 -29.93 -57.74
CA ASP A 684 15.99 -28.55 -58.22
C ASP A 684 14.55 -28.05 -58.41
N LEU A 685 14.39 -26.75 -58.68
CA LEU A 685 13.09 -26.13 -58.92
C LEU A 685 12.39 -26.61 -60.22
N SER A 686 13.07 -27.37 -61.09
CA SER A 686 12.45 -28.02 -62.25
C SER A 686 11.86 -29.39 -61.91
N GLY A 687 12.07 -29.88 -60.69
CA GLY A 687 11.64 -31.19 -60.22
C GLY A 687 12.62 -32.32 -60.52
N LYS A 688 13.85 -32.02 -60.97
CA LYS A 688 14.88 -33.04 -61.21
C LYS A 688 15.48 -33.46 -59.88
N LEU A 689 15.46 -34.77 -59.58
CA LEU A 689 16.12 -35.35 -58.41
C LEU A 689 17.65 -35.22 -58.56
N LEU A 690 18.28 -34.57 -57.59
CA LEU A 690 19.73 -34.34 -57.54
C LEU A 690 20.43 -35.24 -56.52
N TYR A 691 19.74 -35.63 -55.45
CA TYR A 691 20.33 -36.41 -54.37
C TYR A 691 19.28 -37.24 -53.62
N ARG A 692 19.67 -38.43 -53.17
CA ARG A 692 18.84 -39.36 -52.40
C ARG A 692 19.71 -40.16 -51.41
N GLN A 693 19.30 -40.20 -50.15
CA GLN A 693 19.96 -41.01 -49.11
C GLN A 693 18.95 -41.43 -48.02
N ASN A 694 19.16 -42.58 -47.39
CA ASN A 694 18.45 -42.94 -46.16
C ASN A 694 19.27 -42.45 -44.95
N ILE A 695 18.62 -41.78 -44.01
CA ILE A 695 19.28 -41.17 -42.86
C ILE A 695 19.51 -42.23 -41.79
N SER A 696 20.75 -42.31 -41.29
CA SER A 696 21.17 -43.33 -40.31
C SER A 696 21.58 -42.73 -38.96
N THR A 697 21.67 -41.40 -38.87
CA THR A 697 22.06 -40.67 -37.65
C THR A 697 21.05 -39.56 -37.35
N ASN A 698 20.97 -39.12 -36.09
CA ASN A 698 20.02 -38.07 -35.67
C ASN A 698 20.41 -36.67 -36.13
N ASN A 699 21.61 -36.49 -36.69
CA ASN A 699 22.15 -35.22 -37.19
C ASN A 699 22.95 -35.49 -38.48
N GLU A 700 22.28 -35.48 -39.63
CA GLU A 700 22.90 -35.73 -40.92
C GLU A 700 23.23 -34.41 -41.61
N ASN A 701 24.47 -34.26 -42.11
CA ASN A 701 24.92 -33.07 -42.81
C ASN A 701 25.19 -33.40 -44.27
N ILE A 702 24.50 -32.73 -45.19
CA ILE A 702 24.62 -32.93 -46.64
C ILE A 702 25.18 -31.66 -47.28
N TYR A 703 26.30 -31.79 -47.98
CA TYR A 703 26.93 -30.66 -48.68
C TYR A 703 26.33 -30.51 -50.08
N PHE A 704 25.90 -29.30 -50.42
CA PHE A 704 25.33 -28.98 -51.73
C PHE A 704 25.84 -27.64 -52.26
N ASN A 705 25.80 -27.49 -53.59
CA ASN A 705 26.19 -26.22 -54.23
C ASN A 705 25.11 -25.15 -53.99
N ASN A 706 25.51 -23.88 -53.98
CA ASN A 706 24.57 -22.76 -53.82
C ASN A 706 23.44 -22.81 -54.86
N GLY A 707 22.22 -22.57 -54.41
CA GLY A 707 21.04 -22.68 -55.25
C GLY A 707 19.74 -22.90 -54.49
N ASN A 708 18.63 -22.91 -55.23
CA ASN A 708 17.30 -23.16 -54.66
C ASN A 708 16.88 -24.60 -54.89
N TYR A 709 16.49 -25.27 -53.81
CA TYR A 709 16.15 -26.69 -53.81
C TYR A 709 14.83 -26.96 -53.08
N LEU A 710 14.19 -28.06 -53.46
CA LEU A 710 13.13 -28.70 -52.70
C LEU A 710 13.70 -29.95 -52.04
N ILE A 711 13.54 -30.07 -50.73
CA ILE A 711 14.06 -31.18 -49.94
C ILE A 711 12.86 -31.93 -49.37
N GLN A 712 12.70 -33.20 -49.73
CA GLN A 712 11.65 -34.06 -49.21
C GLN A 712 12.26 -35.07 -48.25
N ILE A 713 11.70 -35.19 -47.04
CA ILE A 713 12.15 -36.12 -46.01
C ILE A 713 10.90 -36.79 -45.43
N GLY A 714 10.74 -38.08 -45.68
CA GLY A 714 9.48 -38.77 -45.38
C GLY A 714 8.30 -38.14 -46.15
N ASP A 715 7.25 -37.75 -45.42
CA ASP A 715 6.08 -37.04 -45.95
C ASP A 715 6.23 -35.50 -45.95
N LYS A 716 7.31 -34.96 -45.35
CA LYS A 716 7.56 -33.51 -45.27
C LYS A 716 8.35 -32.99 -46.47
N THR A 717 8.06 -31.75 -46.87
CA THR A 717 8.79 -31.04 -47.92
C THR A 717 9.22 -29.66 -47.45
N PHE A 718 10.49 -29.34 -47.64
CA PHE A 718 11.15 -28.09 -47.27
C PHE A 718 11.62 -27.38 -48.54
N LYS A 719 11.57 -26.05 -48.54
CA LYS A 719 12.16 -25.23 -49.59
C LYS A 719 13.37 -24.51 -49.02
N CYS A 720 14.52 -24.70 -49.64
CA CYS A 720 15.78 -24.17 -49.14
C CYS A 720 16.48 -23.35 -50.21
N ASN A 721 17.15 -22.28 -49.78
CA ASN A 721 18.09 -21.50 -50.57
C ASN A 721 19.45 -21.62 -49.88
N ILE A 722 20.38 -22.28 -50.56
CA ILE A 722 21.75 -22.54 -50.10
C ILE A 722 22.69 -21.47 -50.63
#